data_AF-A0A925ZFE5-F1
#
_entry.id   AF-A0A925ZFE5-F1
#
_cell.length_a   1.000
_cell.length_b   1.000
_cell.length_c   1.000
_cell.angle_alpha   90.00
_cell.angle_beta   90.00
_cell.angle_gamma   90.00
#
_symmetry.space_group_name_H-M   'P 1'
#
loop_
_entity.id
_entity.type
_entity.pdbx_description
1 polymer ?
#
loop_
_entity_poly.entity_id
_entity_poly.type
_entity_poly.pdbx_seq_one_letter_code
_entity_poly.pdbx_strand_id
1 'polypeptide(L)'
;MISLAIGFILGAAGQTNLARLQPVHFTEVKIADKFWAPRLETNRKVSIPHVIDQLYQTPRMQNLIRAGNGEKGDFKGLVFDDSDVYKVLESAAYALDDKPDPVLEKKVDDIIAILAKAQMLDGYLNSYYQLMAPDKRFTNLADNHEMYCAGHMFEAAVAHYRATGKKSLLNVATKFADLLVRTFGEGPGKRMGYCGHPEIELALFKLADATGNKDYFKLSQFFIDKRGNRFFADERRTPKDRFDGVYWLDDMPIREHREIKGHAVRAAYLFAGVADLANATGDPTLVRALDRVWKNTVYKRVFVTGGIGPSASNEGFTTDYDLPTFSAYQETCASLAMMFWNHRMGLLHGEGKYWDEVERSLYNGALAGVNLKGDKFFYVNPLASHGGHHRTPWFVCACCPPNVTRTLASLGSYAYAKSNDALYVNLFIAGEVETQIGNEKVKVKVETNYPWDGMITLRPSAGTYAIKVRLPNWTEGESGYKTFAGPWKADSKIEIDLKMPIKRLIANPGAKEVAGRAVIQRGPLIYALEQIDHKDKILDMVLPTDAPLKPEFDKNLLGGVTVLKGSAQVVPQFDWRNQLYSQPPATQVPIKAIPYYAWDNREPGQMVVWLPCAPLPAPPGGLERMAAVKLSNSTDLARGNAIKDGKEIAGSNKHPGDLCHFWPRKGTDEYVEYTWTKPQSIKGTKVYWFDDTGFGECRPPAKWEVQYLDGGTWKPVPTKDVYAVTLDKWIEITFPTQKTTGLRLIMKLQPNWSVGIHEWLVIEGEDED
;
A
#
# COMPACT_ATOMS: atom_id res chain seq x y z
N MET A 1 33.97 33.38 55.79
CA MET A 1 34.00 33.09 54.35
C MET A 1 32.97 31.99 54.08
N ILE A 2 31.90 32.37 53.40
CA ILE A 2 30.76 31.52 53.03
C ILE A 2 31.13 30.82 51.73
N SER A 3 31.13 29.48 51.71
CA SER A 3 31.18 28.70 50.47
C SER A 3 29.88 27.93 50.32
N LEU A 4 29.01 28.42 49.43
CA LEU A 4 27.85 27.71 48.91
C LEU A 4 28.33 26.53 48.06
N ALA A 5 27.98 25.31 48.46
CA ALA A 5 28.00 24.15 47.56
C ALA A 5 26.58 23.95 47.01
N ILE A 6 26.38 24.35 45.76
CA ILE A 6 25.16 24.07 45.00
C ILE A 6 25.26 22.61 44.52
N GLY A 7 24.49 21.73 45.16
CA GLY A 7 24.28 20.37 44.67
C GLY A 7 23.34 20.38 43.47
N PHE A 8 23.86 20.09 42.28
CA PHE A 8 23.04 19.75 41.11
C PHE A 8 22.39 18.39 41.34
N ILE A 9 21.10 18.39 41.64
CA ILE A 9 20.24 17.20 41.48
C ILE A 9 20.06 17.02 39.96
N LEU A 10 20.85 16.14 39.37
CA LEU A 10 20.56 15.58 38.05
C LEU A 10 19.29 14.75 38.18
N GLY A 11 18.16 15.34 37.80
CA GLY A 11 16.92 14.60 37.56
C GLY A 11 17.18 13.53 36.50
N ALA A 12 16.99 12.28 36.88
CA ALA A 12 16.99 11.16 35.95
C ALA A 12 15.91 11.39 34.89
N ALA A 13 16.32 11.70 33.67
CA ALA A 13 15.45 11.61 32.52
C ALA A 13 14.98 10.14 32.40
N GLY A 14 13.67 9.93 32.50
CA GLY A 14 13.05 8.63 32.65
C GLY A 14 13.50 7.62 31.59
N GLN A 15 14.06 6.50 32.05
CA GLN A 15 14.05 5.27 31.29
C GLN A 15 12.58 4.87 31.12
N THR A 16 12.07 4.96 29.89
CA THR A 16 10.83 4.30 29.52
C THR A 16 11.02 2.81 29.77
N ASN A 17 10.28 2.26 30.74
CA ASN A 17 10.33 0.85 31.05
C ASN A 17 9.74 0.09 29.85
N LEU A 18 10.59 -0.47 28.98
CA LEU A 18 10.17 -1.16 27.76
C LEU A 18 9.39 -2.42 28.14
N ALA A 19 8.14 -2.53 27.70
CA ALA A 19 7.38 -3.76 27.85
C ALA A 19 7.87 -4.77 26.82
N ARG A 20 8.60 -5.81 27.26
CA ARG A 20 8.98 -6.94 26.40
C ARG A 20 7.82 -7.91 26.25
N LEU A 21 6.94 -7.66 25.29
CA LEU A 21 5.89 -8.61 24.96
C LEU A 21 6.42 -9.70 24.03
N GLN A 22 5.87 -10.89 24.18
CA GLN A 22 6.09 -12.02 23.30
C GLN A 22 4.89 -12.17 22.35
N PRO A 23 5.11 -12.59 21.10
CA PRO A 23 4.01 -12.95 20.22
C PRO A 23 3.26 -14.17 20.76
N VAL A 24 1.97 -14.23 20.47
CA VAL A 24 1.19 -15.47 20.52
C VAL A 24 1.20 -16.04 19.10
N HIS A 25 1.56 -17.30 18.94
CA HIS A 25 1.67 -17.91 17.62
C HIS A 25 0.29 -18.23 17.03
N PHE A 26 0.14 -18.18 15.71
CA PHE A 26 -1.11 -18.57 15.03
C PHE A 26 -1.61 -19.96 15.44
N THR A 27 -0.71 -20.91 15.71
CA THR A 27 -1.03 -22.28 16.19
C THR A 27 -1.74 -22.29 17.56
N GLU A 28 -1.64 -21.20 18.33
CA GLU A 28 -2.28 -21.01 19.64
C GLU A 28 -3.66 -20.36 19.52
N VAL A 29 -4.14 -20.04 18.30
CA VAL A 29 -5.35 -19.25 18.05
C VAL A 29 -6.26 -19.94 17.06
N LYS A 30 -7.54 -20.11 17.40
CA LYS A 30 -8.57 -20.57 16.47
C LYS A 30 -9.55 -19.45 16.19
N ILE A 31 -9.78 -19.17 14.91
CA ILE A 31 -10.69 -18.13 14.44
C ILE A 31 -12.01 -18.77 14.04
N ALA A 32 -13.12 -18.25 14.58
CA ALA A 32 -14.46 -18.79 14.38
C ALA A 32 -15.51 -17.67 14.35
N ASP A 33 -15.24 -16.59 13.62
CA ASP A 33 -16.13 -15.45 13.45
C ASP A 33 -16.89 -15.48 12.12
N LYS A 34 -17.70 -14.45 11.87
CA LYS A 34 -18.43 -14.29 10.60
C LYS A 34 -17.69 -13.44 9.57
N PHE A 35 -16.57 -12.81 9.96
CA PHE A 35 -15.82 -11.90 9.10
C PHE A 35 -14.55 -12.56 8.57
N TRP A 36 -13.65 -13.01 9.44
CA TRP A 36 -12.38 -13.62 9.06
C TRP A 36 -12.49 -15.09 8.67
N ALA A 37 -13.24 -15.92 9.40
CA ALA A 37 -13.28 -17.36 9.13
C ALA A 37 -13.70 -17.71 7.69
N PRO A 38 -14.72 -17.05 7.07
CA PRO A 38 -15.01 -17.27 5.65
C PRO A 38 -13.87 -16.86 4.72
N ARG A 39 -13.13 -15.79 5.03
CA ARG A 39 -11.97 -15.33 4.25
C ARG A 39 -10.78 -16.28 4.37
N LEU A 40 -10.53 -16.83 5.56
CA LEU A 40 -9.52 -17.86 5.76
C LEU A 40 -9.86 -19.13 4.97
N GLU A 41 -11.13 -19.53 4.96
CA GLU A 41 -11.58 -20.68 4.17
C GLU A 41 -11.46 -20.40 2.66
N THR A 42 -11.81 -19.21 2.18
CA THR A 42 -11.55 -18.77 0.79
C THR A 42 -10.05 -18.78 0.48
N ASN A 43 -9.22 -18.27 1.37
CA ASN A 43 -7.76 -18.27 1.20
C ASN A 43 -7.23 -19.71 1.05
N ARG A 44 -7.70 -20.63 1.89
CA ARG A 44 -7.32 -22.06 1.87
C ARG A 44 -7.81 -22.79 0.62
N LYS A 45 -9.06 -22.57 0.21
CA LYS A 45 -9.71 -23.32 -0.88
C LYS A 45 -9.53 -22.72 -2.26
N VAL A 46 -9.27 -21.42 -2.37
CA VAL A 46 -9.21 -20.69 -3.64
C VAL A 46 -7.87 -20.00 -3.80
N SER A 47 -7.51 -19.08 -2.90
CA SER A 47 -6.34 -18.22 -3.11
C SER A 47 -5.03 -19.00 -3.12
N ILE A 48 -4.78 -19.86 -2.12
CA ILE A 48 -3.56 -20.67 -2.03
C ILE A 48 -3.44 -21.64 -3.23
N PRO A 49 -4.48 -22.42 -3.59
CA PRO A 49 -4.45 -23.22 -4.82
C PRO A 49 -4.20 -22.39 -6.07
N HIS A 50 -4.87 -21.23 -6.22
CA HIS A 50 -4.70 -20.34 -7.37
C HIS A 50 -3.25 -19.85 -7.50
N VAL A 51 -2.65 -19.34 -6.41
CA VAL A 51 -1.26 -18.86 -6.47
C VAL A 51 -0.27 -20.00 -6.69
N ILE A 52 -0.52 -21.22 -6.18
CA ILE A 52 0.29 -22.41 -6.52
C ILE A 52 0.22 -22.70 -8.01
N ASP A 53 -0.98 -22.71 -8.60
CA ASP A 53 -1.15 -23.00 -10.02
C ASP A 53 -0.46 -21.93 -10.89
N GLN A 54 -0.51 -20.67 -10.49
CA GLN A 54 0.22 -19.58 -11.15
C GLN A 54 1.75 -19.79 -11.16
N LEU A 55 2.33 -20.36 -10.09
CA LEU A 55 3.78 -20.65 -10.07
C LEU A 55 4.21 -21.65 -11.16
N TYR A 56 3.31 -22.57 -11.55
CA TYR A 56 3.56 -23.54 -12.62
C TYR A 56 3.17 -23.02 -14.02
N GLN A 57 2.18 -22.13 -14.11
CA GLN A 57 1.77 -21.51 -15.37
C GLN A 57 2.71 -20.38 -15.82
N THR A 58 3.54 -19.88 -14.90
CA THR A 58 4.55 -18.84 -15.14
C THR A 58 5.95 -19.42 -14.94
N PRO A 59 7.04 -18.70 -15.29
CA PRO A 59 8.38 -19.27 -15.29
C PRO A 59 8.98 -19.71 -13.94
N ARG A 60 8.33 -19.38 -12.80
CA ARG A 60 8.89 -19.54 -11.44
C ARG A 60 9.36 -20.97 -11.17
N MET A 61 8.44 -21.94 -11.22
CA MET A 61 8.79 -23.34 -10.96
C MET A 61 9.74 -23.91 -12.02
N GLN A 62 9.56 -23.53 -13.28
CA GLN A 62 10.40 -24.03 -14.37
C GLN A 62 11.86 -23.61 -14.19
N ASN A 63 12.14 -22.36 -13.77
CA ASN A 63 13.51 -21.91 -13.53
C ASN A 63 14.20 -22.73 -12.42
N LEU A 64 13.51 -23.02 -11.33
CA LEU A 64 14.05 -23.83 -10.22
C LEU A 64 14.29 -25.29 -10.63
N ILE A 65 13.36 -25.89 -11.39
CA ILE A 65 13.51 -27.26 -11.93
C ILE A 65 14.75 -27.34 -12.82
N ARG A 66 14.92 -26.38 -13.73
CA ARG A 66 16.06 -26.31 -14.64
C ARG A 66 17.38 -26.11 -13.88
N ALA A 67 17.39 -25.24 -12.89
CA ALA A 67 18.55 -25.04 -12.02
C ALA A 67 18.95 -26.35 -11.30
N GLY A 68 17.98 -27.12 -10.78
CA GLY A 68 18.22 -28.44 -10.18
C GLY A 68 18.58 -29.56 -11.16
N ASN A 69 18.38 -29.36 -12.46
CA ASN A 69 18.89 -30.24 -13.51
C ASN A 69 20.29 -29.84 -14.00
N GLY A 70 20.87 -28.75 -13.48
CA GLY A 70 22.18 -28.26 -13.89
C GLY A 70 22.19 -27.58 -15.27
N GLU A 71 21.03 -27.14 -15.75
CA GLU A 71 20.91 -26.40 -17.01
C GLU A 71 21.54 -24.99 -16.93
N LYS A 72 21.72 -24.34 -18.08
CA LYS A 72 22.27 -22.98 -18.21
C LYS A 72 21.49 -22.17 -19.24
N GLY A 73 21.52 -20.84 -19.11
CA GLY A 73 20.88 -19.90 -20.04
C GLY A 73 19.37 -19.82 -19.91
N ASP A 74 18.75 -18.97 -20.75
CA ASP A 74 17.29 -18.85 -20.94
C ASP A 74 16.45 -18.68 -19.66
N PHE A 75 16.97 -18.00 -18.64
CA PHE A 75 16.15 -17.58 -17.50
C PHE A 75 15.02 -16.67 -17.98
N LYS A 76 13.81 -16.84 -17.45
CA LYS A 76 12.63 -16.01 -17.78
C LYS A 76 12.03 -15.44 -16.51
N GLY A 77 11.52 -14.21 -16.59
CA GLY A 77 10.88 -13.53 -15.46
C GLY A 77 11.81 -12.54 -14.77
N LEU A 78 11.49 -12.20 -13.52
CA LEU A 78 12.26 -11.22 -12.74
C LEU A 78 13.27 -11.94 -11.84
N VAL A 79 14.40 -11.29 -11.55
CA VAL A 79 15.50 -11.87 -10.76
C VAL A 79 15.10 -12.34 -9.35
N PHE A 80 13.95 -11.90 -8.85
CA PHE A 80 13.38 -12.25 -7.54
C PHE A 80 12.18 -13.21 -7.61
N ASP A 81 11.88 -13.77 -8.78
CA ASP A 81 10.74 -14.68 -9.00
C ASP A 81 10.74 -15.91 -8.08
N ASP A 82 11.91 -16.38 -7.63
CA ASP A 82 12.03 -17.47 -6.65
C ASP A 82 11.32 -17.13 -5.33
N SER A 83 11.25 -15.84 -4.95
CA SER A 83 10.58 -15.42 -3.73
C SER A 83 9.08 -15.67 -3.73
N ASP A 84 8.44 -15.72 -4.90
CA ASP A 84 7.01 -16.02 -5.03
C ASP A 84 6.76 -17.46 -4.55
N VAL A 85 7.65 -18.40 -4.90
CA VAL A 85 7.57 -19.81 -4.47
C VAL A 85 7.67 -19.91 -2.95
N TYR A 86 8.60 -19.17 -2.34
CA TYR A 86 8.80 -19.21 -0.90
C TYR A 86 7.60 -18.63 -0.13
N LYS A 87 7.04 -17.48 -0.56
CA LYS A 87 5.83 -16.90 0.05
C LYS A 87 4.61 -17.82 -0.07
N VAL A 88 4.50 -18.56 -1.18
CA VAL A 88 3.43 -19.57 -1.35
C VAL A 88 3.63 -20.75 -0.40
N LEU A 89 4.87 -21.25 -0.24
CA LEU A 89 5.18 -22.28 0.75
C LEU A 89 4.86 -21.83 2.18
N GLU A 90 5.18 -20.58 2.52
CA GLU A 90 4.82 -19.98 3.81
C GLU A 90 3.29 -19.93 4.00
N SER A 91 2.55 -19.51 2.97
CA SER A 91 1.08 -19.51 2.97
C SER A 91 0.50 -20.90 3.20
N ALA A 92 1.02 -21.90 2.49
CA ALA A 92 0.58 -23.28 2.59
C ALA A 92 0.92 -23.89 3.95
N ALA A 93 2.08 -23.59 4.51
CA ALA A 93 2.47 -24.02 5.85
C ALA A 93 1.46 -23.55 6.92
N TYR A 94 1.08 -22.26 6.88
CA TYR A 94 0.07 -21.73 7.79
C TYR A 94 -1.31 -22.39 7.60
N ALA A 95 -1.71 -22.64 6.36
CA ALA A 95 -2.99 -23.30 6.08
C ALA A 95 -3.04 -24.76 6.55
N LEU A 96 -1.92 -25.49 6.48
CA LEU A 96 -1.81 -26.89 6.91
C LEU A 96 -1.92 -27.05 8.44
N ASP A 97 -1.48 -26.06 9.20
CA ASP A 97 -1.64 -26.02 10.66
C ASP A 97 -3.10 -25.81 11.07
N ASP A 98 -3.80 -24.87 10.42
CA ASP A 98 -5.23 -24.61 10.70
C ASP A 98 -6.07 -25.85 10.38
N LYS A 99 -5.87 -26.44 9.19
CA LYS A 99 -6.57 -27.64 8.74
C LYS A 99 -5.65 -28.55 7.94
N PRO A 100 -5.37 -29.77 8.44
CA PRO A 100 -4.62 -30.77 7.68
C PRO A 100 -5.25 -31.03 6.31
N ASP A 101 -4.42 -31.02 5.26
CA ASP A 101 -4.82 -31.26 3.89
C ASP A 101 -3.72 -32.07 3.19
N PRO A 102 -3.87 -33.40 3.08
CA PRO A 102 -2.84 -34.27 2.51
C PRO A 102 -2.50 -33.95 1.04
N VAL A 103 -3.42 -33.35 0.28
CA VAL A 103 -3.18 -32.98 -1.12
C VAL A 103 -2.29 -31.74 -1.17
N LEU A 104 -2.59 -30.72 -0.35
CA LEU A 104 -1.75 -29.54 -0.23
C LEU A 104 -0.37 -29.89 0.36
N GLU A 105 -0.33 -30.74 1.39
CA GLU A 105 0.91 -31.21 2.02
C GLU A 105 1.81 -31.90 1.01
N LYS A 106 1.25 -32.79 0.16
CA LYS A 106 2.02 -33.43 -0.91
C LYS A 106 2.58 -32.40 -1.89
N LYS A 107 1.79 -31.41 -2.32
CA LYS A 107 2.27 -30.33 -3.22
C LYS A 107 3.42 -29.55 -2.59
N VAL A 108 3.33 -29.23 -1.29
CA VAL A 108 4.38 -28.57 -0.52
C VAL A 108 5.65 -29.42 -0.48
N ASP A 109 5.54 -30.71 -0.13
CA ASP A 109 6.67 -31.63 -0.08
C ASP A 109 7.34 -31.79 -1.46
N ASP A 110 6.55 -31.87 -2.55
CA ASP A 110 7.06 -31.95 -3.93
C ASP A 110 7.87 -30.68 -4.31
N ILE A 111 7.36 -29.50 -3.97
CA ILE A 111 8.09 -28.23 -4.21
C ILE A 111 9.37 -28.19 -3.37
N ILE A 112 9.32 -28.58 -2.09
CA ILE A 112 10.51 -28.63 -1.23
C ILE A 112 11.57 -29.58 -1.80
N ALA A 113 11.15 -30.72 -2.37
CA ALA A 113 12.08 -31.64 -3.04
C ALA A 113 12.75 -30.99 -4.27
N ILE A 114 12.02 -30.19 -5.06
CA ILE A 114 12.58 -29.41 -6.17
C ILE A 114 13.61 -28.40 -5.64
N LEU A 115 13.29 -27.66 -4.57
CA LEU A 115 14.22 -26.70 -3.97
C LEU A 115 15.49 -27.39 -3.44
N ALA A 116 15.34 -28.53 -2.76
CA ALA A 116 16.45 -29.31 -2.24
C ALA A 116 17.35 -29.86 -3.36
N LYS A 117 16.76 -30.26 -4.49
CA LYS A 117 17.50 -30.68 -5.69
C LYS A 117 18.21 -29.50 -6.37
N ALA A 118 17.57 -28.33 -6.40
CA ALA A 118 18.13 -27.11 -6.96
C ALA A 118 19.26 -26.51 -6.12
N GLN A 119 19.28 -26.77 -4.81
CA GLN A 119 20.30 -26.23 -3.91
C GLN A 119 21.69 -26.78 -4.25
N MET A 120 22.66 -25.86 -4.37
CA MET A 120 24.05 -26.20 -4.62
C MET A 120 24.75 -26.78 -3.39
N LEU A 121 25.87 -27.47 -3.59
CA LEU A 121 26.62 -28.15 -2.52
C LEU A 121 27.07 -27.21 -1.39
N ASP A 122 27.38 -25.95 -1.71
CA ASP A 122 27.79 -24.92 -0.76
C ASP A 122 26.61 -24.30 0.03
N GLY A 123 25.37 -24.68 -0.32
CA GLY A 123 24.13 -24.18 0.25
C GLY A 123 23.42 -23.10 -0.57
N TYR A 124 24.03 -22.60 -1.64
CA TYR A 124 23.45 -21.53 -2.46
C TYR A 124 22.19 -21.98 -3.22
N LEU A 125 21.17 -21.13 -3.26
CA LEU A 125 19.94 -21.36 -4.04
C LEU A 125 19.41 -20.02 -4.58
N ASN A 126 19.50 -19.83 -5.89
CA ASN A 126 18.89 -18.74 -6.63
C ASN A 126 18.92 -19.09 -8.12
N SER A 127 17.75 -19.34 -8.71
CA SER A 127 17.63 -19.87 -10.06
C SER A 127 18.20 -18.93 -11.12
N TYR A 128 18.09 -17.61 -10.94
CA TYR A 128 18.66 -16.63 -11.86
C TYR A 128 20.19 -16.77 -11.98
N TYR A 129 20.91 -16.70 -10.86
CA TYR A 129 22.37 -16.83 -10.91
C TYR A 129 22.81 -18.23 -11.30
N GLN A 130 22.09 -19.28 -10.88
CA GLN A 130 22.42 -20.66 -11.26
C GLN A 130 22.29 -20.90 -12.77
N LEU A 131 21.30 -20.30 -13.42
CA LEU A 131 21.08 -20.46 -14.85
C LEU A 131 21.94 -19.49 -15.68
N MET A 132 22.03 -18.22 -15.28
CA MET A 132 22.60 -17.16 -16.12
C MET A 132 24.05 -16.83 -15.80
N ALA A 133 24.42 -16.77 -14.51
CA ALA A 133 25.72 -16.25 -14.12
C ALA A 133 26.26 -16.87 -12.81
N PRO A 134 26.57 -18.18 -12.77
CA PRO A 134 26.94 -18.87 -11.52
C PRO A 134 28.14 -18.27 -10.79
N ASP A 135 29.06 -17.64 -11.52
CA ASP A 135 30.28 -17.03 -10.98
C ASP A 135 30.10 -15.56 -10.56
N LYS A 136 28.88 -15.02 -10.68
CA LYS A 136 28.56 -13.61 -10.36
C LYS A 136 27.69 -13.44 -9.13
N ARG A 137 27.48 -14.50 -8.35
CA ARG A 137 26.70 -14.44 -7.10
C ARG A 137 27.20 -13.33 -6.20
N PHE A 138 26.25 -12.67 -5.56
CA PHE A 138 26.46 -11.59 -4.63
C PHE A 138 27.21 -10.39 -5.22
N THR A 139 27.33 -10.21 -6.53
CA THR A 139 28.08 -9.08 -7.13
C THR A 139 27.22 -7.85 -7.39
N ASN A 140 25.90 -7.98 -7.35
CA ASN A 140 24.93 -6.89 -7.47
C ASN A 140 23.86 -7.05 -6.38
N LEU A 141 24.24 -6.73 -5.14
CA LEU A 141 23.36 -6.82 -3.99
C LEU A 141 22.28 -5.74 -3.99
N ALA A 142 22.52 -4.61 -4.65
CA ALA A 142 21.56 -3.52 -4.78
C ALA A 142 20.28 -3.95 -5.54
N ASP A 143 20.42 -4.74 -6.61
CA ASP A 143 19.32 -4.95 -7.57
C ASP A 143 18.91 -6.42 -7.77
N ASN A 144 19.78 -7.40 -7.49
CA ASN A 144 19.51 -8.78 -7.90
C ASN A 144 18.90 -9.68 -6.80
N HIS A 145 18.49 -9.10 -5.67
CA HIS A 145 17.56 -9.71 -4.70
C HIS A 145 17.95 -11.11 -4.14
N GLU A 146 19.22 -11.53 -4.21
CA GLU A 146 19.65 -12.85 -3.69
C GLU A 146 19.30 -13.03 -2.21
N MET A 147 19.61 -12.02 -1.39
CA MET A 147 19.28 -12.04 0.04
C MET A 147 17.79 -11.82 0.32
N TYR A 148 17.07 -11.13 -0.56
CA TYR A 148 15.61 -10.98 -0.44
C TYR A 148 14.90 -12.32 -0.66
N CYS A 149 15.28 -13.06 -1.71
CA CYS A 149 14.83 -14.42 -1.95
C CYS A 149 15.19 -15.35 -0.78
N ALA A 150 16.44 -15.27 -0.28
CA ALA A 150 16.85 -16.05 0.88
C ALA A 150 16.01 -15.75 2.13
N GLY A 151 15.71 -14.48 2.40
CA GLY A 151 14.90 -14.07 3.54
C GLY A 151 13.50 -14.69 3.50
N HIS A 152 12.80 -14.56 2.36
CA HIS A 152 11.49 -15.20 2.20
C HIS A 152 11.56 -16.75 2.30
N MET A 153 12.62 -17.38 1.81
CA MET A 153 12.83 -18.82 2.03
C MET A 153 12.98 -19.16 3.51
N PHE A 154 13.67 -18.32 4.29
CA PHE A 154 13.84 -18.54 5.73
C PHE A 154 12.53 -18.38 6.48
N GLU A 155 11.71 -17.38 6.13
CA GLU A 155 10.36 -17.24 6.71
C GLU A 155 9.49 -18.47 6.41
N ALA A 156 9.47 -18.91 5.15
CA ALA A 156 8.74 -20.11 4.73
C ALA A 156 9.22 -21.37 5.47
N ALA A 157 10.53 -21.53 5.64
CA ALA A 157 11.13 -22.66 6.33
C ALA A 157 10.74 -22.71 7.81
N VAL A 158 10.74 -21.57 8.48
CA VAL A 158 10.33 -21.46 9.89
C VAL A 158 8.83 -21.73 10.03
N ALA A 159 8.00 -21.17 9.15
CA ALA A 159 6.56 -21.45 9.14
C ALA A 159 6.27 -22.94 8.94
N HIS A 160 6.89 -23.55 7.92
CA HIS A 160 6.74 -24.98 7.63
C HIS A 160 7.19 -25.87 8.78
N TYR A 161 8.34 -25.56 9.40
CA TYR A 161 8.83 -26.32 10.54
C TYR A 161 7.88 -26.25 11.74
N ARG A 162 7.36 -25.06 12.06
CA ARG A 162 6.41 -24.89 13.17
C ARG A 162 5.07 -25.57 12.91
N ALA A 163 4.55 -25.49 11.70
CA ALA A 163 3.26 -26.09 11.32
C ALA A 163 3.30 -27.62 11.25
N THR A 164 4.41 -28.21 10.77
CA THR A 164 4.45 -29.65 10.43
C THR A 164 5.42 -30.47 11.29
N GLY A 165 6.34 -29.81 12.00
CA GLY A 165 7.50 -30.44 12.65
C GLY A 165 8.58 -30.96 11.68
N LYS A 166 8.33 -30.96 10.36
CA LYS A 166 9.29 -31.45 9.35
C LYS A 166 10.42 -30.44 9.15
N LYS A 167 11.65 -30.96 9.07
CA LYS A 167 12.87 -30.17 8.83
C LYS A 167 13.30 -30.09 7.36
N SER A 168 12.51 -30.64 6.43
CA SER A 168 12.87 -30.73 5.00
C SER A 168 13.23 -29.36 4.41
N LEU A 169 12.37 -28.36 4.57
CA LEU A 169 12.64 -26.98 4.12
C LEU A 169 13.62 -26.24 5.05
N LEU A 170 13.56 -26.49 6.37
CA LEU A 170 14.49 -25.89 7.35
C LEU A 170 15.95 -26.25 7.06
N ASN A 171 16.22 -27.48 6.63
CA ASN A 171 17.56 -27.92 6.25
C ASN A 171 18.07 -27.22 4.98
N VAL A 172 17.19 -26.95 4.00
CA VAL A 172 17.54 -26.15 2.82
C VAL A 172 17.87 -24.72 3.24
N ALA A 173 17.01 -24.11 4.05
CA ALA A 173 17.20 -22.74 4.53
C ALA A 173 18.50 -22.57 5.34
N THR A 174 18.76 -23.45 6.30
CA THR A 174 19.94 -23.37 7.16
C THR A 174 21.25 -23.51 6.39
N LYS A 175 21.33 -24.40 5.39
CA LYS A 175 22.51 -24.48 4.51
C LYS A 175 22.81 -23.17 3.79
N PHE A 176 21.77 -22.48 3.30
CA PHE A 176 21.96 -21.18 2.67
C PHE A 176 22.31 -20.10 3.71
N ALA A 177 21.66 -20.09 4.88
CA ALA A 177 22.00 -19.17 5.97
C ALA A 177 23.47 -19.34 6.41
N ASP A 178 23.97 -20.57 6.54
CA ASP A 178 25.36 -20.86 6.87
C ASP A 178 26.33 -20.34 5.80
N LEU A 179 25.96 -20.43 4.52
CA LEU A 179 26.74 -19.81 3.43
C LEU A 179 26.79 -18.28 3.59
N LEU A 180 25.67 -17.64 3.91
CA LEU A 180 25.64 -16.20 4.15
C LEU A 180 26.49 -15.81 5.36
N VAL A 181 26.45 -16.58 6.45
CA VAL A 181 27.30 -16.39 7.64
C VAL A 181 28.78 -16.49 7.28
N ARG A 182 29.19 -17.45 6.43
CA ARG A 182 30.58 -17.55 5.95
C ARG A 182 30.97 -16.38 5.05
N THR A 183 30.03 -15.88 4.24
CA THR A 183 30.31 -14.89 3.18
C THR A 183 30.33 -13.45 3.69
N PHE A 184 29.45 -13.09 4.63
CA PHE A 184 29.22 -11.70 5.05
C PHE A 184 29.60 -11.45 6.52
N GLY A 185 30.18 -10.28 6.79
CA GLY A 185 30.64 -9.87 8.11
C GLY A 185 31.96 -9.07 8.06
N GLU A 186 32.49 -8.70 9.23
CA GLU A 186 33.69 -7.85 9.36
C GLU A 186 35.03 -8.62 9.40
N GLY A 187 35.00 -9.95 9.30
CA GLY A 187 36.19 -10.80 9.43
C GLY A 187 37.04 -10.89 8.14
N PRO A 188 38.30 -11.34 8.22
CA PRO A 188 39.14 -11.57 7.04
C PRO A 188 38.46 -12.46 6.00
N GLY A 189 38.48 -12.03 4.74
CA GLY A 189 37.85 -12.76 3.62
C GLY A 189 36.33 -12.62 3.54
N LYS A 190 35.68 -11.92 4.47
CA LYS A 190 34.24 -11.65 4.43
C LYS A 190 33.92 -10.37 3.66
N ARG A 191 32.68 -10.27 3.19
CA ARG A 191 32.14 -9.16 2.41
C ARG A 191 31.31 -8.23 3.29
N MET A 192 31.42 -6.93 3.00
CA MET A 192 30.74 -5.87 3.76
C MET A 192 29.33 -5.53 3.28
N GLY A 193 28.85 -6.18 2.22
CA GLY A 193 27.58 -5.85 1.58
C GLY A 193 26.35 -6.33 2.35
N TYR A 194 25.21 -5.71 2.06
CA TYR A 194 23.89 -6.02 2.59
C TYR A 194 22.84 -5.99 1.47
N CYS A 195 21.64 -6.48 1.77
CA CYS A 195 20.58 -6.62 0.77
C CYS A 195 20.08 -5.26 0.24
N GLY A 196 19.91 -5.11 -1.07
CA GLY A 196 19.25 -3.94 -1.66
C GLY A 196 17.74 -3.89 -1.38
N HIS A 197 17.10 -5.02 -1.09
CA HIS A 197 15.70 -5.08 -0.68
C HIS A 197 15.60 -5.76 0.70
N PRO A 198 15.59 -4.99 1.80
CA PRO A 198 15.51 -5.52 3.16
C PRO A 198 14.37 -6.53 3.34
N GLU A 199 14.67 -7.63 4.01
CA GLU A 199 13.80 -8.81 4.23
C GLU A 199 14.61 -9.88 4.97
N ILE A 200 15.89 -10.02 4.60
CA ILE A 200 16.80 -10.97 5.22
C ILE A 200 17.00 -10.71 6.71
N GLU A 201 16.95 -9.45 7.15
CA GLU A 201 17.20 -9.03 8.53
C GLU A 201 16.12 -9.59 9.47
N LEU A 202 14.84 -9.36 9.17
CA LEU A 202 13.71 -9.89 9.95
C LEU A 202 13.63 -11.42 9.86
N ALA A 203 13.97 -11.99 8.70
CA ALA A 203 13.90 -13.43 8.49
C ALA A 203 14.99 -14.20 9.26
N LEU A 204 16.20 -13.64 9.35
CA LEU A 204 17.28 -14.20 10.15
C LEU A 204 16.97 -14.20 11.65
N PHE A 205 16.21 -13.23 12.17
CA PHE A 205 15.72 -13.29 13.57
C PHE A 205 14.78 -14.46 13.78
N LYS A 206 13.81 -14.66 12.87
CA LYS A 206 12.89 -15.81 12.92
C LYS A 206 13.65 -17.14 12.82
N LEU A 207 14.66 -17.23 11.95
CA LEU A 207 15.47 -18.43 11.79
C LEU A 207 16.37 -18.69 13.01
N ALA A 208 16.95 -17.65 13.59
CA ALA A 208 17.74 -17.74 14.83
C ALA A 208 16.88 -18.28 15.98
N ASP A 209 15.65 -17.78 16.13
CA ASP A 209 14.70 -18.25 17.14
C ASP A 209 14.33 -19.73 16.93
N ALA A 210 13.99 -20.12 15.69
CA ALA A 210 13.59 -21.50 15.38
C ALA A 210 14.73 -22.53 15.52
N THR A 211 15.99 -22.10 15.41
CA THR A 211 17.16 -23.01 15.41
C THR A 211 18.03 -22.90 16.65
N GLY A 212 17.92 -21.82 17.43
CA GLY A 212 18.85 -21.46 18.50
C GLY A 212 20.23 -21.01 18.01
N ASN A 213 20.46 -20.87 16.69
CA ASN A 213 21.76 -20.51 16.15
C ASN A 213 22.02 -19.00 16.26
N LYS A 214 22.93 -18.62 17.15
CA LYS A 214 23.31 -17.23 17.43
C LYS A 214 24.04 -16.54 16.27
N ASP A 215 24.60 -17.28 15.32
CA ASP A 215 25.32 -16.67 14.20
C ASP A 215 24.36 -16.04 13.17
N TYR A 216 23.14 -16.56 13.05
CA TYR A 216 22.08 -15.93 12.25
C TYR A 216 21.65 -14.59 12.85
N PHE A 217 21.54 -14.53 14.18
CA PHE A 217 21.29 -13.28 14.91
C PHE A 217 22.40 -12.25 14.64
N LYS A 218 23.67 -12.65 14.78
CA LYS A 218 24.83 -11.75 14.54
C LYS A 218 24.87 -11.26 13.10
N LEU A 219 24.52 -12.12 12.13
CA LEU A 219 24.46 -11.73 10.73
C LEU A 219 23.36 -10.69 10.47
N SER A 220 22.18 -10.86 11.07
CA SER A 220 21.10 -9.86 10.98
C SER A 220 21.53 -8.51 11.58
N GLN A 221 22.12 -8.56 12.78
CA GLN A 221 22.68 -7.37 13.42
C GLN A 221 23.71 -6.67 12.54
N PHE A 222 24.63 -7.43 11.93
CA PHE A 222 25.63 -6.91 11.00
C PHE A 222 24.98 -6.17 9.82
N PHE A 223 23.98 -6.74 9.16
CA PHE A 223 23.31 -6.07 8.05
C PHE A 223 22.63 -4.76 8.45
N ILE A 224 21.98 -4.72 9.63
CA ILE A 224 21.35 -3.52 10.16
C ILE A 224 22.39 -2.45 10.52
N ASP A 225 23.45 -2.83 11.23
CA ASP A 225 24.48 -1.90 11.69
C ASP A 225 25.34 -1.34 10.54
N LYS A 226 25.48 -2.09 9.43
CA LYS A 226 26.25 -1.64 8.27
C LYS A 226 25.45 -0.84 7.25
N ARG A 227 24.12 -0.95 7.25
CA ARG A 227 23.28 -0.19 6.33
C ARG A 227 23.41 1.32 6.59
N GLY A 228 23.59 2.09 5.52
CA GLY A 228 23.81 3.53 5.60
C GLY A 228 25.27 3.97 5.43
N ASN A 229 26.20 3.02 5.28
CA ASN A 229 27.61 3.31 4.99
C ASN A 229 27.88 3.53 3.49
N ARG A 230 26.82 3.65 2.68
CA ARG A 230 26.87 3.87 1.23
C ARG A 230 27.61 2.74 0.51
N PHE A 231 27.42 1.49 0.94
CA PHE A 231 28.01 0.32 0.28
C PHE A 231 27.65 0.26 -1.20
N PHE A 232 26.41 0.61 -1.56
CA PHE A 232 25.98 0.55 -2.96
C PHE A 232 26.62 1.63 -3.84
N ALA A 233 27.17 2.70 -3.25
CA ALA A 233 28.00 3.63 -4.00
C ALA A 233 29.26 2.93 -4.53
N ASP A 234 29.93 2.16 -3.67
CA ASP A 234 31.12 1.39 -4.02
C ASP A 234 30.78 0.28 -5.03
N GLU A 235 29.69 -0.47 -4.81
CA GLU A 235 29.21 -1.52 -5.72
C GLU A 235 28.91 -0.96 -7.13
N ARG A 236 28.29 0.22 -7.20
CA ARG A 236 27.94 0.89 -8.47
C ARG A 236 29.04 1.74 -9.07
N ARG A 237 30.20 1.86 -8.40
CA ARG A 237 31.31 2.73 -8.79
C ARG A 237 30.88 4.20 -8.91
N THR A 238 29.97 4.63 -8.03
CA THR A 238 29.51 6.01 -7.91
C THR A 238 30.24 6.68 -6.74
N PRO A 239 30.85 7.87 -6.93
CA PRO A 239 31.42 8.63 -5.81
C PRO A 239 30.41 8.81 -4.67
N LYS A 240 30.83 8.55 -3.42
CA LYS A 240 29.92 8.53 -2.26
C LYS A 240 29.18 9.86 -2.06
N ASP A 241 29.80 10.98 -2.38
CA ASP A 241 29.23 12.33 -2.32
C ASP A 241 28.12 12.58 -3.36
N ARG A 242 28.09 11.79 -4.44
CA ARG A 242 27.09 11.86 -5.52
C ARG A 242 26.06 10.73 -5.49
N PHE A 243 26.19 9.81 -4.54
CA PHE A 243 25.25 8.71 -4.38
C PHE A 243 24.09 9.12 -3.47
N ASP A 244 22.87 9.13 -4.01
CA ASP A 244 21.65 9.45 -3.25
C ASP A 244 21.35 8.36 -2.20
N GLY A 245 21.30 7.09 -2.60
CA GLY A 245 21.14 5.95 -1.69
C GLY A 245 19.76 5.79 -1.03
N VAL A 246 18.88 6.79 -1.13
CA VAL A 246 17.59 6.86 -0.43
C VAL A 246 16.67 5.68 -0.78
N TYR A 247 16.63 5.26 -2.05
CA TYR A 247 15.78 4.15 -2.49
C TYR A 247 16.06 2.83 -1.72
N TRP A 248 17.32 2.59 -1.36
CA TRP A 248 17.79 1.41 -0.62
C TRP A 248 17.93 1.63 0.90
N LEU A 249 17.58 2.83 1.38
CA LEU A 249 17.88 3.31 2.73
C LEU A 249 19.38 3.16 3.07
N ASP A 250 20.24 3.47 2.10
CA ASP A 250 21.71 3.37 2.21
C ASP A 250 22.39 4.75 2.29
N ASP A 251 21.62 5.80 2.50
CA ASP A 251 22.10 7.17 2.45
C ASP A 251 22.64 7.67 3.81
N MET A 252 22.19 7.05 4.90
CA MET A 252 22.62 7.33 6.28
C MET A 252 22.44 6.13 7.21
N PRO A 253 23.20 6.03 8.33
CA PRO A 253 23.04 4.96 9.30
C PRO A 253 21.63 4.90 9.90
N ILE A 254 21.13 3.69 10.20
CA ILE A 254 19.79 3.44 10.76
C ILE A 254 19.46 4.33 11.97
N ARG A 255 20.44 4.52 12.86
CA ARG A 255 20.28 5.32 14.09
C ARG A 255 20.08 6.81 13.82
N GLU A 256 20.43 7.28 12.63
CA GLU A 256 20.36 8.69 12.21
C GLU A 256 19.10 9.03 11.41
N HIS A 257 18.38 8.03 10.87
CA HIS A 257 17.13 8.26 10.14
C HIS A 257 16.13 9.08 10.95
N ARG A 258 15.62 10.17 10.38
CA ARG A 258 14.61 11.05 11.02
C ARG A 258 13.20 10.86 10.48
N GLU A 259 13.10 10.30 9.28
CA GLU A 259 11.87 10.11 8.54
C GLU A 259 11.95 8.83 7.71
N ILE A 260 10.78 8.33 7.32
CA ILE A 260 10.71 7.19 6.41
C ILE A 260 10.78 7.67 4.97
N LYS A 261 11.58 7.00 4.14
CA LYS A 261 11.87 7.42 2.77
C LYS A 261 12.23 6.24 1.87
N GLY A 262 12.35 6.50 0.58
CA GLY A 262 12.64 5.47 -0.42
C GLY A 262 11.43 4.57 -0.69
N HIS A 263 11.70 3.37 -1.18
CA HIS A 263 10.66 2.39 -1.49
C HIS A 263 9.92 1.93 -0.23
N ALA A 264 8.59 1.89 -0.30
CA ALA A 264 7.73 1.70 0.88
C ALA A 264 7.93 0.33 1.57
N VAL A 265 7.92 -0.77 0.80
CA VAL A 265 8.14 -2.13 1.34
C VAL A 265 9.53 -2.29 1.95
N ARG A 266 10.59 -1.93 1.21
CA ARG A 266 11.98 -1.95 1.70
C ARG A 266 12.12 -1.27 3.06
N ALA A 267 11.58 -0.07 3.19
CA ALA A 267 11.66 0.69 4.43
C ALA A 267 10.93 -0.03 5.57
N ALA A 268 9.68 -0.43 5.37
CA ALA A 268 8.88 -1.06 6.42
C ALA A 268 9.42 -2.45 6.83
N TYR A 269 9.93 -3.26 5.89
CA TYR A 269 10.60 -4.53 6.22
C TYR A 269 11.89 -4.31 7.00
N LEU A 270 12.70 -3.33 6.59
CA LEU A 270 13.91 -2.97 7.33
C LEU A 270 13.58 -2.57 8.76
N PHE A 271 12.63 -1.63 8.96
CA PHE A 271 12.30 -1.16 10.30
C PHE A 271 11.57 -2.22 11.14
N ALA A 272 10.90 -3.20 10.52
CA ALA A 272 10.48 -4.41 11.21
C ALA A 272 11.69 -5.19 11.76
N GLY A 273 12.71 -5.47 10.95
CA GLY A 273 13.95 -6.12 11.41
C GLY A 273 14.71 -5.30 12.47
N VAL A 274 14.71 -3.96 12.36
CA VAL A 274 15.30 -3.07 13.37
C VAL A 274 14.55 -3.15 14.70
N ALA A 275 13.22 -3.28 14.67
CA ALA A 275 12.42 -3.50 15.88
C ALA A 275 12.73 -4.86 16.53
N ASP A 276 12.94 -5.91 15.73
CA ASP A 276 13.38 -7.22 16.23
C ASP A 276 14.76 -7.11 16.92
N LEU A 277 15.71 -6.38 16.31
CA LEU A 277 17.03 -6.13 16.91
C LEU A 277 16.93 -5.31 18.21
N ALA A 278 16.12 -4.26 18.23
CA ALA A 278 15.92 -3.41 19.40
C ALA A 278 15.32 -4.20 20.56
N ASN A 279 14.32 -5.06 20.30
CA ASN A 279 13.72 -5.91 21.32
C ASN A 279 14.73 -6.91 21.90
N ALA A 280 15.53 -7.55 21.03
CA ALA A 280 16.49 -8.57 21.44
C ALA A 280 17.70 -8.00 22.20
N THR A 281 18.19 -6.81 21.82
CA THR A 281 19.37 -6.18 22.44
C THR A 281 19.02 -5.26 23.61
N GLY A 282 17.81 -4.69 23.61
CA GLY A 282 17.45 -3.60 24.51
C GLY A 282 18.20 -2.29 24.22
N ASP A 283 18.77 -2.11 23.02
CA ASP A 283 19.53 -0.91 22.66
C ASP A 283 18.61 0.34 22.60
N PRO A 284 18.73 1.29 23.55
CA PRO A 284 17.86 2.45 23.59
C PRO A 284 18.10 3.42 22.43
N THR A 285 19.24 3.33 21.73
CA THR A 285 19.52 4.15 20.54
C THR A 285 18.67 3.70 19.34
N LEU A 286 18.46 2.39 19.18
CA LEU A 286 17.59 1.82 18.15
C LEU A 286 16.12 2.14 18.44
N VAL A 287 15.69 2.00 19.71
CA VAL A 287 14.34 2.38 20.13
C VAL A 287 14.04 3.84 19.79
N ARG A 288 14.96 4.77 20.13
CA ARG A 288 14.79 6.19 19.79
C ARG A 288 14.75 6.45 18.28
N ALA A 289 15.47 5.67 17.48
CA ALA A 289 15.43 5.77 16.03
C ALA A 289 14.08 5.29 15.48
N LEU A 290 13.62 4.11 15.92
CA LEU A 290 12.32 3.55 15.58
C LEU A 290 11.18 4.51 15.93
N ASP A 291 11.14 5.04 17.16
CA ASP A 291 10.12 5.98 17.61
C ASP A 291 10.07 7.25 16.74
N ARG A 292 11.24 7.78 16.37
CA ARG A 292 11.33 8.99 15.56
C ARG A 292 10.82 8.75 14.14
N VAL A 293 11.26 7.68 13.50
CA VAL A 293 10.84 7.34 12.14
C VAL A 293 9.36 6.97 12.12
N TRP A 294 8.90 6.15 13.06
CA TRP A 294 7.49 5.76 13.18
C TRP A 294 6.56 6.96 13.35
N LYS A 295 6.91 7.92 14.22
CA LYS A 295 6.13 9.16 14.39
C LYS A 295 6.04 9.97 13.10
N ASN A 296 7.13 10.08 12.34
CA ASN A 296 7.09 10.72 11.02
C ASN A 296 6.15 9.96 10.08
N THR A 297 6.26 8.63 10.00
CA THR A 297 5.41 7.82 9.14
C THR A 297 3.93 7.99 9.47
N VAL A 298 3.55 7.72 10.72
CA VAL A 298 2.13 7.66 11.13
C VAL A 298 1.47 9.04 11.15
N TYR A 299 2.19 10.11 11.48
CA TYR A 299 1.58 11.43 11.57
C TYR A 299 1.66 12.25 10.27
N LYS A 300 2.42 11.77 9.26
CA LYS A 300 2.67 12.58 8.05
C LYS A 300 2.67 11.82 6.73
N ARG A 301 2.87 10.49 6.71
CA ARG A 301 3.12 9.73 5.47
C ARG A 301 2.34 8.41 5.36
N VAL A 302 1.34 8.18 6.22
CA VAL A 302 0.39 7.07 6.11
C VAL A 302 -0.96 7.59 5.64
N PHE A 303 -1.62 6.85 4.78
CA PHE A 303 -2.97 7.17 4.34
C PHE A 303 -4.01 6.72 5.38
N VAL A 304 -5.22 7.25 5.28
CA VAL A 304 -6.35 6.91 6.16
C VAL A 304 -6.67 5.39 6.18
N THR A 305 -6.35 4.69 5.09
CA THR A 305 -6.51 3.24 4.88
C THR A 305 -5.38 2.40 5.49
N GLY A 306 -4.36 3.02 6.09
CA GLY A 306 -3.18 2.35 6.66
C GLY A 306 -2.10 1.98 5.64
N GLY A 307 -2.36 2.14 4.34
CA GLY A 307 -1.33 1.96 3.32
C GLY A 307 -0.30 3.10 3.30
N ILE A 308 0.84 2.85 2.67
CA ILE A 308 1.97 3.79 2.52
C ILE A 308 2.49 3.78 1.08
N GLY A 309 3.21 4.84 0.69
CA GLY A 309 3.75 5.01 -0.66
C GLY A 309 2.78 5.79 -1.55
N PRO A 310 2.90 7.13 -1.61
CA PRO A 310 2.09 7.96 -2.49
C PRO A 310 2.48 7.89 -3.97
N SER A 311 3.71 7.47 -4.32
CA SER A 311 4.23 7.62 -5.68
C SER A 311 4.53 6.29 -6.37
N ALA A 312 4.12 6.20 -7.64
CA ALA A 312 4.41 5.07 -8.52
C ALA A 312 5.85 5.04 -9.04
N SER A 313 6.55 6.19 -9.08
CA SER A 313 7.89 6.26 -9.68
C SER A 313 8.96 5.56 -8.85
N ASN A 314 8.77 5.49 -7.55
CA ASN A 314 9.66 4.81 -6.61
C ASN A 314 8.93 3.78 -5.74
N GLU A 315 7.64 3.54 -5.99
CA GLU A 315 6.76 2.66 -5.19
C GLU A 315 6.86 3.00 -3.69
N GLY A 316 6.94 4.30 -3.40
CA GLY A 316 7.60 4.77 -2.19
C GLY A 316 7.17 6.14 -1.72
N PHE A 317 7.88 6.59 -0.71
CA PHE A 317 7.65 7.86 -0.05
C PHE A 317 8.20 9.03 -0.86
N THR A 318 7.52 10.17 -0.75
CA THR A 318 7.92 11.45 -1.33
C THR A 318 8.25 12.44 -0.20
N THR A 319 7.30 13.31 0.16
CA THR A 319 7.48 14.34 1.19
C THR A 319 6.39 14.25 2.25
N ASP A 320 6.56 14.95 3.37
CA ASP A 320 5.56 15.00 4.43
C ASP A 320 4.22 15.54 3.90
N TYR A 321 3.13 14.85 4.22
CA TYR A 321 1.74 15.18 3.84
C TYR A 321 1.40 15.07 2.34
N ASP A 322 2.29 14.53 1.51
CA ASP A 322 1.97 14.15 0.14
C ASP A 322 1.14 12.84 0.12
N LEU A 323 -0.18 12.98 0.07
CA LEU A 323 -1.15 11.89 0.20
C LEU A 323 -2.23 12.00 -0.88
N PRO A 324 -1.88 11.72 -2.17
CA PRO A 324 -2.82 11.86 -3.27
C PRO A 324 -3.93 10.81 -3.23
N THR A 325 -5.04 11.08 -3.89
CA THR A 325 -6.24 10.22 -3.87
C THR A 325 -6.31 9.31 -5.09
N PHE A 326 -6.15 9.87 -6.28
CA PHE A 326 -6.19 9.12 -7.56
C PHE A 326 -4.87 8.42 -7.87
N SER A 327 -3.74 9.12 -7.69
CA SER A 327 -2.40 8.59 -7.99
C SER A 327 -1.76 7.84 -6.83
N ALA A 328 -2.50 7.63 -5.73
CA ALA A 328 -2.02 6.90 -4.56
C ALA A 328 -1.52 5.51 -4.96
N TYR A 329 -0.24 5.23 -4.73
CA TYR A 329 0.31 3.92 -5.06
C TYR A 329 -0.15 2.84 -4.08
N GLN A 330 0.05 3.08 -2.78
CA GLN A 330 -0.42 2.22 -1.68
C GLN A 330 -0.30 0.72 -1.98
N GLU A 331 0.91 0.26 -2.32
CA GLU A 331 1.11 -1.15 -2.68
C GLU A 331 0.52 -2.06 -1.59
N THR A 332 -0.17 -3.15 -1.99
CA THR A 332 -0.70 -4.11 -1.02
C THR A 332 0.42 -4.65 -0.12
N CYS A 333 1.59 -5.01 -0.67
CA CYS A 333 2.75 -5.41 0.14
C CYS A 333 3.18 -4.34 1.15
N ALA A 334 3.05 -3.06 0.81
CA ALA A 334 3.47 -1.98 1.70
C ALA A 334 2.48 -1.79 2.87
N SER A 335 1.18 -2.00 2.63
CA SER A 335 0.17 -2.08 3.71
C SER A 335 0.44 -3.26 4.64
N LEU A 336 0.82 -4.42 4.09
CA LEU A 336 1.22 -5.60 4.87
C LEU A 336 2.51 -5.35 5.66
N ALA A 337 3.50 -4.71 5.05
CA ALA A 337 4.76 -4.35 5.68
C ALA A 337 4.56 -3.37 6.85
N MET A 338 3.66 -2.39 6.70
CA MET A 338 3.27 -1.50 7.80
C MET A 338 2.63 -2.26 8.95
N MET A 339 1.78 -3.25 8.65
CA MET A 339 1.22 -4.14 9.67
C MET A 339 2.33 -4.91 10.41
N PHE A 340 3.30 -5.48 9.68
CA PHE A 340 4.41 -6.24 10.27
C PHE A 340 5.32 -5.39 11.15
N TRP A 341 5.59 -4.14 10.74
CA TRP A 341 6.40 -3.21 11.52
C TRP A 341 5.65 -2.76 12.78
N ASN A 342 4.38 -2.37 12.65
CA ASN A 342 3.57 -1.95 13.80
C ASN A 342 3.34 -3.07 14.79
N HIS A 343 3.17 -4.33 14.34
CA HIS A 343 3.13 -5.49 15.22
C HIS A 343 4.36 -5.55 16.15
N ARG A 344 5.56 -5.38 15.58
CA ARG A 344 6.82 -5.41 16.34
C ARG A 344 7.00 -4.20 17.24
N MET A 345 6.55 -3.03 16.80
CA MET A 345 6.48 -1.85 17.68
C MET A 345 5.53 -2.09 18.86
N GLY A 346 4.37 -2.71 18.62
CA GLY A 346 3.43 -3.13 19.66
C GLY A 346 4.06 -4.11 20.65
N LEU A 347 4.86 -5.06 20.17
CA LEU A 347 5.60 -5.99 21.02
C LEU A 347 6.71 -5.33 21.84
N LEU A 348 7.38 -4.33 21.26
CA LEU A 348 8.50 -3.61 21.88
C LEU A 348 8.05 -2.64 22.99
N HIS A 349 6.88 -2.02 22.80
CA HIS A 349 6.39 -0.95 23.68
C HIS A 349 5.22 -1.37 24.57
N GLY A 350 4.42 -2.35 24.16
CA GLY A 350 3.19 -2.73 24.87
C GLY A 350 2.10 -1.65 24.86
N GLU A 351 2.06 -0.81 23.81
CA GLU A 351 1.12 0.29 23.67
C GLU A 351 0.08 0.03 22.56
N GLY A 352 -1.18 0.39 22.83
CA GLY A 352 -2.31 0.13 21.91
C GLY A 352 -2.24 0.86 20.57
N LYS A 353 -1.57 2.02 20.52
CA LYS A 353 -1.47 2.86 19.30
C LYS A 353 -0.81 2.16 18.11
N TYR A 354 0.09 1.21 18.36
CA TYR A 354 0.72 0.43 17.30
C TYR A 354 -0.27 -0.60 16.73
N TRP A 355 -1.09 -1.20 17.59
CA TRP A 355 -2.16 -2.12 17.18
C TRP A 355 -3.32 -1.43 16.49
N ASP A 356 -3.56 -0.14 16.76
CA ASP A 356 -4.49 0.68 15.96
C ASP A 356 -4.05 0.73 14.49
N GLU A 357 -2.74 0.82 14.23
CA GLU A 357 -2.20 0.83 12.86
C GLU A 357 -2.13 -0.57 12.23
N VAL A 358 -1.94 -1.63 13.03
CA VAL A 358 -2.17 -3.03 12.59
C VAL A 358 -3.62 -3.19 12.13
N GLU A 359 -4.58 -2.80 12.96
CA GLU A 359 -6.02 -2.90 12.67
C GLU A 359 -6.41 -2.05 11.44
N ARG A 360 -5.96 -0.80 11.36
CA ARG A 360 -6.22 0.09 10.23
C ARG A 360 -5.71 -0.52 8.92
N SER A 361 -4.44 -0.96 8.89
CA SER A 361 -3.83 -1.52 7.69
C SER A 361 -4.52 -2.83 7.27
N LEU A 362 -4.78 -3.71 8.24
CA LEU A 362 -5.37 -5.02 8.01
C LEU A 362 -6.80 -4.93 7.48
N TYR A 363 -7.68 -4.19 8.15
CA TYR A 363 -9.11 -4.14 7.80
C TYR A 363 -9.42 -3.25 6.59
N ASN A 364 -8.45 -2.48 6.09
CA ASN A 364 -8.61 -1.56 4.96
C ASN A 364 -7.62 -1.86 3.83
N GLY A 365 -6.44 -1.24 3.82
CA GLY A 365 -5.50 -1.30 2.69
C GLY A 365 -5.02 -2.71 2.33
N ALA A 366 -4.79 -3.57 3.32
CA ALA A 366 -4.39 -4.96 3.09
C ALA A 366 -5.54 -5.79 2.51
N LEU A 367 -6.73 -5.75 3.13
CA LEU A 367 -7.90 -6.49 2.65
C LEU A 367 -8.41 -6.02 1.29
N ALA A 368 -8.25 -4.72 0.96
CA ALA A 368 -8.56 -4.23 -0.38
C ALA A 368 -7.73 -4.95 -1.46
N GLY A 369 -6.55 -5.47 -1.10
CA GLY A 369 -5.64 -6.18 -1.98
C GLY A 369 -6.16 -7.49 -2.59
N VAL A 370 -7.29 -8.04 -2.13
CA VAL A 370 -7.85 -9.30 -2.64
C VAL A 370 -9.38 -9.23 -2.74
N ASN A 371 -9.95 -9.78 -3.81
CA ASN A 371 -11.40 -9.83 -3.96
C ASN A 371 -12.03 -10.85 -2.98
N LEU A 372 -13.34 -10.76 -2.78
CA LEU A 372 -14.07 -11.66 -1.85
C LEU A 372 -14.06 -13.12 -2.30
N LYS A 373 -13.85 -13.39 -3.59
CA LYS A 373 -13.72 -14.75 -4.15
C LYS A 373 -12.31 -15.33 -3.96
N GLY A 374 -11.30 -14.50 -3.67
CA GLY A 374 -9.94 -14.92 -3.42
C GLY A 374 -9.08 -15.22 -4.65
N ASP A 375 -9.52 -14.87 -5.87
CA ASP A 375 -8.87 -15.24 -7.13
C ASP A 375 -8.34 -14.04 -7.94
N LYS A 376 -8.53 -12.81 -7.45
CA LYS A 376 -8.01 -11.58 -8.05
C LYS A 376 -7.48 -10.63 -7.00
N PHE A 377 -6.43 -9.89 -7.35
CA PHE A 377 -5.64 -9.07 -6.44
C PHE A 377 -5.42 -7.67 -6.99
N PHE A 378 -5.22 -6.70 -6.09
CA PHE A 378 -4.62 -5.42 -6.43
C PHE A 378 -3.11 -5.45 -6.17
N TYR A 379 -2.38 -4.74 -7.03
CA TYR A 379 -1.04 -4.27 -6.69
C TYR A 379 -1.14 -2.92 -5.99
N VAL A 380 -1.80 -1.96 -6.66
CA VAL A 380 -2.02 -0.57 -6.24
C VAL A 380 -3.42 -0.40 -5.65
N ASN A 381 -3.55 0.36 -4.56
CA ASN A 381 -4.83 0.55 -3.84
C ASN A 381 -5.18 2.05 -3.76
N PRO A 382 -5.82 2.63 -4.79
CA PRO A 382 -6.15 4.05 -4.81
C PRO A 382 -7.28 4.40 -3.83
N LEU A 383 -7.44 5.69 -3.52
CA LEU A 383 -8.56 6.23 -2.71
C LEU A 383 -9.64 6.89 -3.57
N ALA A 384 -9.40 7.02 -4.88
CA ALA A 384 -10.37 7.43 -5.87
C ALA A 384 -10.11 6.73 -7.20
N SER A 385 -11.15 6.43 -7.97
CA SER A 385 -11.05 5.79 -9.27
C SER A 385 -12.11 6.36 -10.22
N HIS A 386 -11.75 6.51 -11.49
CA HIS A 386 -12.69 6.80 -12.58
C HIS A 386 -13.40 5.54 -13.12
N GLY A 387 -13.02 4.36 -12.60
CA GLY A 387 -13.61 3.07 -12.97
C GLY A 387 -12.76 2.18 -13.87
N GLY A 388 -11.52 2.56 -14.16
CA GLY A 388 -10.57 1.75 -14.95
C GLY A 388 -9.53 0.97 -14.13
N HIS A 389 -9.68 0.89 -12.81
CA HIS A 389 -8.74 0.21 -11.92
C HIS A 389 -9.38 -1.05 -11.34
N HIS A 390 -8.89 -2.23 -11.75
CA HIS A 390 -9.50 -3.51 -11.42
C HIS A 390 -8.48 -4.52 -10.91
N ARG A 391 -8.91 -5.38 -9.98
CA ARG A 391 -8.11 -6.51 -9.54
C ARG A 391 -7.87 -7.49 -10.68
N THR A 392 -6.68 -8.08 -10.72
CA THR A 392 -6.29 -9.06 -11.75
C THR A 392 -5.84 -10.38 -11.11
N PRO A 393 -5.89 -11.51 -11.84
CA PRO A 393 -5.55 -12.81 -11.26
C PRO A 393 -4.07 -12.95 -10.88
N TRP A 394 -3.17 -12.29 -11.60
CA TRP A 394 -1.73 -12.39 -11.44
C TRP A 394 -0.99 -11.22 -12.11
N PHE A 395 0.30 -11.08 -11.85
CA PHE A 395 1.14 -9.98 -12.35
C PHE A 395 2.50 -10.50 -12.83
N VAL A 396 3.20 -9.69 -13.65
CA VAL A 396 4.61 -9.97 -13.97
C VAL A 396 5.47 -9.87 -12.71
N CYS A 397 5.31 -8.80 -11.93
CA CYS A 397 5.79 -8.69 -10.55
C CYS A 397 4.68 -9.14 -9.59
N ALA A 398 4.69 -10.39 -9.17
CA ALA A 398 3.62 -10.99 -8.39
C ALA A 398 3.92 -11.01 -6.88
N CYS A 399 4.53 -9.95 -6.35
CA CYS A 399 4.80 -9.84 -4.92
C CYS A 399 3.50 -9.85 -4.08
N CYS A 400 2.44 -9.16 -4.54
CA CYS A 400 1.21 -8.96 -3.77
C CYS A 400 0.40 -10.24 -3.52
N PRO A 401 0.02 -11.06 -4.54
CA PRO A 401 -0.85 -12.22 -4.30
C PRO A 401 -0.34 -13.19 -3.22
N PRO A 402 0.89 -13.74 -3.28
CA PRO A 402 1.37 -14.67 -2.27
C PRO A 402 1.66 -13.99 -0.92
N ASN A 403 1.91 -12.68 -0.90
CA ASN A 403 2.08 -11.92 0.34
C ASN A 403 0.74 -11.72 1.08
N VAL A 404 -0.35 -11.52 0.34
CA VAL A 404 -1.71 -11.52 0.90
C VAL A 404 -2.06 -12.90 1.46
N THR A 405 -1.83 -13.98 0.71
CA THR A 405 -2.22 -15.32 1.15
C THR A 405 -1.51 -15.76 2.42
N ARG A 406 -0.21 -15.45 2.58
CA ARG A 406 0.54 -15.78 3.81
C ARG A 406 0.08 -14.95 5.00
N THR A 407 -0.30 -13.71 4.77
CA THR A 407 -0.77 -12.82 5.85
C THR A 407 -2.13 -13.30 6.36
N LEU A 408 -3.07 -13.57 5.46
CA LEU A 408 -4.37 -14.10 5.84
C LEU A 408 -4.22 -15.41 6.61
N ALA A 409 -3.40 -16.34 6.11
CA ALA A 409 -3.20 -17.63 6.77
C ALA A 409 -2.54 -17.51 8.17
N SER A 410 -1.76 -16.45 8.43
CA SER A 410 -1.11 -16.22 9.73
C SER A 410 -1.85 -15.24 10.66
N LEU A 411 -3.09 -14.85 10.31
CA LEU A 411 -3.87 -13.80 11.00
C LEU A 411 -3.91 -13.95 12.53
N GLY A 412 -4.00 -15.18 13.04
CA GLY A 412 -4.01 -15.46 14.48
C GLY A 412 -2.81 -14.87 15.24
N SER A 413 -1.64 -14.77 14.60
CA SER A 413 -0.42 -14.22 15.20
C SER A 413 -0.50 -12.74 15.54
N TYR A 414 -1.48 -12.02 14.99
CA TYR A 414 -1.63 -10.56 15.17
C TYR A 414 -2.75 -10.21 16.15
N ALA A 415 -3.53 -11.18 16.62
CA ALA A 415 -4.68 -10.92 17.48
C ALA A 415 -4.31 -10.73 18.96
N TYR A 416 -3.21 -11.35 19.40
CA TYR A 416 -2.81 -11.40 20.80
C TYR A 416 -1.31 -11.18 20.99
N ALA A 417 -0.92 -10.75 22.19
CA ALA A 417 0.45 -10.77 22.68
C ALA A 417 0.46 -11.20 24.15
N LYS A 418 1.62 -11.57 24.69
CA LYS A 418 1.74 -12.00 26.09
C LYS A 418 2.94 -11.38 26.81
N SER A 419 2.76 -11.09 28.09
CA SER A 419 3.86 -10.88 29.05
C SER A 419 3.92 -12.08 30.01
N ASN A 420 4.83 -12.03 30.99
CA ASN A 420 4.96 -13.07 32.01
C ASN A 420 3.69 -13.27 32.86
N ASP A 421 2.81 -12.27 32.92
CA ASP A 421 1.67 -12.17 33.83
C ASP A 421 0.34 -11.77 33.16
N ALA A 422 0.35 -11.44 31.86
CA ALA A 422 -0.83 -10.93 31.18
C ALA A 422 -0.98 -11.41 29.73
N LEU A 423 -2.22 -11.69 29.34
CA LEU A 423 -2.63 -11.79 27.94
C LEU A 423 -3.09 -10.41 27.44
N TYR A 424 -2.58 -9.97 26.30
CA TYR A 424 -3.00 -8.76 25.61
C TYR A 424 -3.94 -9.15 24.46
N VAL A 425 -5.16 -8.62 24.49
CA VAL A 425 -6.16 -8.78 23.42
C VAL A 425 -6.09 -7.55 22.53
N ASN A 426 -5.52 -7.71 21.35
CA ASN A 426 -5.16 -6.62 20.44
C ASN A 426 -6.12 -6.50 19.27
N LEU A 427 -6.57 -7.61 18.68
CA LEU A 427 -7.65 -7.60 17.68
C LEU A 427 -8.86 -8.34 18.24
N PHE A 428 -10.06 -7.86 17.94
CA PHE A 428 -11.31 -8.43 18.43
C PHE A 428 -11.86 -9.40 17.38
N ILE A 429 -11.35 -10.62 17.42
CA ILE A 429 -11.72 -11.68 16.47
C ILE A 429 -12.38 -12.81 17.28
N ALA A 430 -13.61 -13.17 16.93
CA ALA A 430 -14.31 -14.25 17.63
C ALA A 430 -13.63 -15.60 17.40
N GLY A 431 -13.53 -16.40 18.46
CA GLY A 431 -12.71 -17.61 18.46
C GLY A 431 -12.20 -17.98 19.84
N GLU A 432 -11.03 -18.62 19.87
CA GLU A 432 -10.33 -18.97 21.11
C GLU A 432 -8.82 -18.77 20.98
N VAL A 433 -8.18 -18.40 22.08
CA VAL A 433 -6.73 -18.43 22.24
C VAL A 433 -6.37 -19.37 23.39
N GLU A 434 -5.36 -20.22 23.19
CA GLU A 434 -4.82 -21.13 24.18
C GLU A 434 -3.30 -21.00 24.23
N THR A 435 -2.79 -20.32 25.25
CA THR A 435 -1.37 -19.96 25.39
C THR A 435 -0.90 -20.17 26.82
N GLN A 436 0.42 -20.19 27.01
CA GLN A 436 1.06 -20.14 28.31
C GLN A 436 1.24 -18.69 28.79
N ILE A 437 0.86 -18.38 30.04
CA ILE A 437 1.16 -17.11 30.74
C ILE A 437 1.83 -17.47 32.07
N GLY A 438 3.13 -17.18 32.20
CA GLY A 438 3.92 -17.67 33.33
C GLY A 438 3.85 -19.20 33.42
N ASN A 439 3.38 -19.73 34.55
CA ASN A 439 3.17 -21.18 34.74
C ASN A 439 1.72 -21.63 34.47
N GLU A 440 0.81 -20.71 34.10
CA GLU A 440 -0.59 -21.01 33.86
C GLU A 440 -0.87 -21.29 32.38
N LYS A 441 -1.61 -22.38 32.11
CA LYS A 441 -2.20 -22.62 30.80
C LYS A 441 -3.49 -21.82 30.69
N VAL A 442 -3.49 -20.79 29.86
CA VAL A 442 -4.59 -19.83 29.73
C VAL A 442 -5.37 -20.11 28.46
N LYS A 443 -6.70 -20.27 28.61
CA LYS A 443 -7.63 -20.33 27.49
C LYS A 443 -8.64 -19.19 27.59
N VAL A 444 -8.79 -18.38 26.55
CA VAL A 444 -9.79 -17.30 26.51
C VAL A 444 -10.64 -17.46 25.27
N LYS A 445 -11.96 -17.59 25.46
CA LYS A 445 -12.93 -17.55 24.36
C LYS A 445 -13.35 -16.10 24.11
N VAL A 446 -13.42 -15.70 22.85
CA VAL A 446 -13.85 -14.38 22.40
C VAL A 446 -15.14 -14.52 21.60
N GLU A 447 -16.17 -13.79 22.01
CA GLU A 447 -17.48 -13.75 21.33
C GLU A 447 -17.76 -12.31 20.92
N THR A 448 -17.92 -12.06 19.62
CA THR A 448 -18.22 -10.73 19.07
C THR A 448 -18.71 -10.85 17.62
N ASN A 449 -19.40 -9.83 17.12
CA ASN A 449 -19.67 -9.63 15.69
C ASN A 449 -18.79 -8.52 15.09
N TYR A 450 -17.73 -8.11 15.79
CA TYR A 450 -16.71 -7.20 15.25
C TYR A 450 -16.28 -7.64 13.84
N PRO A 451 -16.11 -6.73 12.86
CA PRO A 451 -16.09 -5.27 12.98
C PRO A 451 -17.45 -4.57 12.85
N TRP A 452 -18.57 -5.29 12.89
CA TRP A 452 -19.90 -4.71 12.64
C TRP A 452 -20.53 -4.07 13.88
N ASP A 453 -20.26 -4.61 15.06
CA ASP A 453 -20.59 -4.00 16.34
C ASP A 453 -19.42 -4.09 17.32
N GLY A 454 -19.50 -3.28 18.39
CA GLY A 454 -18.45 -3.14 19.38
C GLY A 454 -18.62 -4.01 20.61
N MET A 455 -19.62 -4.89 20.66
CA MET A 455 -19.84 -5.75 21.82
C MET A 455 -18.86 -6.93 21.79
N ILE A 456 -18.04 -7.04 22.82
CA ILE A 456 -17.02 -8.07 22.96
C ILE A 456 -17.20 -8.74 24.32
N THR A 457 -17.37 -10.05 24.29
CA THR A 457 -17.41 -10.89 25.50
C THR A 457 -16.18 -11.78 25.51
N LEU A 458 -15.37 -11.65 26.56
CA LEU A 458 -14.24 -12.54 26.83
C LEU A 458 -14.60 -13.50 27.96
N ARG A 459 -14.32 -14.79 27.78
CA ARG A 459 -14.52 -15.83 28.79
C ARG A 459 -13.18 -16.49 29.12
N PRO A 460 -12.48 -16.01 30.17
CA PRO A 460 -11.24 -16.60 30.62
C PRO A 460 -11.44 -17.97 31.29
N SER A 461 -10.48 -18.87 31.11
CA SER A 461 -10.33 -20.07 31.94
C SER A 461 -9.93 -19.68 33.36
N ALA A 462 -10.28 -20.53 34.34
CA ALA A 462 -9.87 -20.31 35.72
C ALA A 462 -8.33 -20.20 35.84
N GLY A 463 -7.85 -19.32 36.71
CA GLY A 463 -6.41 -19.06 36.89
C GLY A 463 -6.10 -17.65 37.38
N THR A 464 -4.82 -17.39 37.66
CA THR A 464 -4.35 -16.09 38.16
C THR A 464 -3.44 -15.43 37.15
N TYR A 465 -4.03 -14.60 36.28
CA TYR A 465 -3.34 -13.84 35.25
C TYR A 465 -4.18 -12.60 34.92
N ALA A 466 -3.56 -11.58 34.33
CA ALA A 466 -4.28 -10.41 33.84
C ALA A 466 -4.72 -10.57 32.38
N ILE A 467 -5.83 -9.93 32.02
CA ILE A 467 -6.22 -9.70 30.63
C ILE A 467 -6.18 -8.20 30.37
N LYS A 468 -5.40 -7.78 29.38
CA LYS A 468 -5.32 -6.40 28.93
C LYS A 468 -6.02 -6.27 27.58
N VAL A 469 -7.11 -5.52 27.55
CA VAL A 469 -7.90 -5.33 26.34
C VAL A 469 -7.59 -3.96 25.75
N ARG A 470 -7.24 -3.92 24.45
CA ARG A 470 -7.03 -2.66 23.75
C ARG A 470 -8.33 -1.85 23.74
N LEU A 471 -8.23 -0.56 23.97
CA LEU A 471 -9.28 0.43 23.71
C LEU A 471 -8.84 1.23 22.47
N PRO A 472 -9.42 0.97 21.28
CA PRO A 472 -8.94 1.57 20.03
C PRO A 472 -9.12 3.08 19.99
N ASN A 473 -8.21 3.82 19.33
CA ASN A 473 -8.32 5.28 19.23
C ASN A 473 -9.60 5.79 18.52
N TRP A 474 -10.27 4.94 17.73
CA TRP A 474 -11.50 5.29 17.04
C TRP A 474 -12.73 5.17 17.94
N THR A 475 -12.66 4.50 19.10
CA THR A 475 -13.80 4.39 20.02
C THR A 475 -14.06 5.71 20.75
N GLU A 476 -15.18 5.83 21.44
CA GLU A 476 -15.47 6.99 22.30
C GLU A 476 -14.86 6.77 23.69
N GLY A 477 -14.25 7.80 24.27
CA GLY A 477 -13.63 7.75 25.60
C GLY A 477 -12.11 7.58 25.56
N GLU A 478 -11.57 6.88 26.55
CA GLU A 478 -10.12 6.65 26.70
C GLU A 478 -9.60 5.60 25.69
N SER A 479 -8.37 5.79 25.22
CA SER A 479 -7.64 4.83 24.37
C SER A 479 -6.44 4.23 25.12
N GLY A 480 -5.94 3.08 24.67
CA GLY A 480 -4.82 2.38 25.30
C GLY A 480 -5.18 0.95 25.70
N TYR A 481 -4.87 0.54 26.93
CA TYR A 481 -5.26 -0.78 27.45
C TYR A 481 -6.04 -0.66 28.75
N LYS A 482 -7.17 -1.37 28.81
CA LYS A 482 -7.87 -1.65 30.07
C LYS A 482 -7.35 -2.97 30.64
N THR A 483 -6.84 -2.93 31.87
CA THR A 483 -6.38 -4.13 32.58
C THR A 483 -7.50 -4.69 33.45
N PHE A 484 -7.76 -5.98 33.30
CA PHE A 484 -8.62 -6.77 34.17
C PHE A 484 -7.77 -7.81 34.88
N ALA A 485 -7.67 -7.70 36.20
CA ALA A 485 -6.90 -8.64 37.01
C ALA A 485 -7.77 -9.84 37.42
N GLY A 486 -7.17 -11.03 37.43
CA GLY A 486 -7.76 -12.21 38.08
C GLY A 486 -7.76 -12.10 39.62
N PRO A 487 -8.06 -13.19 40.34
CA PRO A 487 -8.24 -14.55 39.83
C PRO A 487 -9.55 -14.74 39.06
N TRP A 488 -9.50 -15.58 38.02
CA TRP A 488 -10.64 -15.96 37.21
C TRP A 488 -11.25 -17.27 37.71
N LYS A 489 -12.58 -17.34 37.67
CA LYS A 489 -13.37 -18.58 37.87
C LYS A 489 -13.88 -19.08 36.52
N ALA A 490 -14.30 -20.34 36.46
CA ALA A 490 -14.76 -20.99 35.22
C ALA A 490 -15.94 -20.26 34.52
N ASP A 491 -16.74 -19.50 35.28
CA ASP A 491 -17.90 -18.74 34.82
C ASP A 491 -17.62 -17.23 34.64
N SER A 492 -16.38 -16.80 34.84
CA SER A 492 -16.00 -15.40 34.69
C SER A 492 -16.23 -14.90 33.26
N LYS A 493 -16.70 -13.66 33.13
CA LYS A 493 -16.85 -12.96 31.86
C LYS A 493 -16.39 -11.52 31.97
N ILE A 494 -15.81 -11.00 30.89
CA ILE A 494 -15.55 -9.59 30.68
C ILE A 494 -16.41 -9.15 29.50
N GLU A 495 -17.25 -8.13 29.70
CA GLU A 495 -18.09 -7.55 28.65
C GLU A 495 -17.64 -6.12 28.40
N ILE A 496 -17.35 -5.81 27.14
CA ILE A 496 -16.86 -4.50 26.70
C ILE A 496 -17.72 -4.05 25.52
N ASP A 497 -18.18 -2.80 25.58
CA ASP A 497 -18.89 -2.16 24.49
C ASP A 497 -18.02 -1.02 23.92
N LEU A 498 -17.30 -1.33 22.84
CA LEU A 498 -16.54 -0.35 22.08
C LEU A 498 -17.50 0.49 21.23
N LYS A 499 -17.80 1.70 21.67
CA LYS A 499 -18.68 2.60 20.92
C LYS A 499 -18.12 2.83 19.51
N MET A 500 -18.94 2.54 18.49
CA MET A 500 -18.63 2.67 17.06
C MET A 500 -19.44 3.79 16.41
N PRO A 501 -19.18 5.08 16.74
CA PRO A 501 -19.84 6.18 16.07
C PRO A 501 -19.41 6.24 14.59
N ILE A 502 -20.25 6.85 13.77
CA ILE A 502 -19.85 7.25 12.41
C ILE A 502 -19.06 8.55 12.57
N LYS A 503 -17.75 8.49 12.28
CA LYS A 503 -16.85 9.63 12.31
C LYS A 503 -16.62 10.16 10.89
N ARG A 504 -16.50 11.48 10.78
CA ARG A 504 -16.00 12.18 9.59
C ARG A 504 -14.59 12.64 9.88
N LEU A 505 -13.60 11.96 9.31
CA LEU A 505 -12.19 12.28 9.51
C LEU A 505 -11.76 13.33 8.49
N ILE A 506 -11.16 14.42 8.96
CA ILE A 506 -10.46 15.40 8.13
C ILE A 506 -8.94 15.19 8.26
N ALA A 507 -8.20 15.50 7.20
CA ALA A 507 -6.74 15.39 7.23
C ALA A 507 -6.09 16.59 7.93
N ASN A 508 -4.82 16.42 8.31
CA ASN A 508 -3.95 17.53 8.67
C ASN A 508 -3.93 18.56 7.52
N PRO A 509 -3.98 19.89 7.78
CA PRO A 509 -3.95 20.92 6.73
C PRO A 509 -2.73 20.87 5.79
N GLY A 510 -1.64 20.21 6.17
CA GLY A 510 -0.52 19.93 5.29
C GLY A 510 -0.87 19.05 4.08
N ALA A 511 -1.90 18.20 4.20
CA ALA A 511 -2.37 17.32 3.12
C ALA A 511 -3.32 18.10 2.18
N LYS A 512 -2.73 18.97 1.36
CA LYS A 512 -3.45 19.98 0.56
C LYS A 512 -4.50 19.40 -0.39
N GLU A 513 -4.25 18.22 -0.99
CA GLU A 513 -5.15 17.61 -1.97
C GLU A 513 -6.52 17.26 -1.39
N VAL A 514 -6.57 16.94 -0.09
CA VAL A 514 -7.79 16.53 0.61
C VAL A 514 -8.36 17.64 1.49
N ALA A 515 -7.89 18.88 1.31
CA ALA A 515 -8.43 20.05 2.01
C ALA A 515 -9.95 20.21 1.74
N GLY A 516 -10.72 20.49 2.79
CA GLY A 516 -12.18 20.61 2.70
C GLY A 516 -12.92 19.30 2.44
N ARG A 517 -12.23 18.15 2.52
CA ARG A 517 -12.81 16.82 2.36
C ARG A 517 -12.79 16.04 3.67
N ALA A 518 -13.70 15.08 3.79
CA ALA A 518 -13.73 14.13 4.89
C ALA A 518 -13.91 12.70 4.40
N VAL A 519 -13.41 11.77 5.21
CA VAL A 519 -13.60 10.33 5.06
C VAL A 519 -14.60 9.84 6.09
N ILE A 520 -15.47 8.91 5.69
CA ILE A 520 -16.39 8.26 6.62
C ILE A 520 -15.69 7.05 7.25
N GLN A 521 -15.63 7.02 8.58
CA GLN A 521 -15.14 5.89 9.36
C GLN A 521 -16.25 5.38 10.29
N ARG A 522 -16.37 4.07 10.46
CA ARG A 522 -17.11 3.47 11.57
C ARG A 522 -16.35 2.27 12.10
N GLY A 523 -16.00 2.29 13.39
CA GLY A 523 -15.14 1.27 13.95
C GLY A 523 -13.76 1.28 13.26
N PRO A 524 -13.20 0.09 12.94
CA PRO A 524 -11.91 0.00 12.24
C PRO A 524 -12.02 0.26 10.72
N LEU A 525 -13.24 0.39 10.18
CA LEU A 525 -13.49 0.42 8.75
C LEU A 525 -13.57 1.85 8.22
N ILE A 526 -12.79 2.10 7.18
CA ILE A 526 -12.95 3.22 6.26
C ILE A 526 -13.99 2.85 5.22
N TYR A 527 -14.82 3.81 4.84
CA TYR A 527 -15.90 3.63 3.87
C TYR A 527 -15.63 4.38 2.56
N ALA A 528 -16.17 3.85 1.47
CA ALA A 528 -16.09 4.41 0.13
C ALA A 528 -17.47 4.43 -0.54
N LEU A 529 -17.65 5.30 -1.52
CA LEU A 529 -18.75 5.24 -2.47
C LEU A 529 -18.31 4.48 -3.72
N GLU A 530 -19.18 3.64 -4.28
CA GLU A 530 -19.02 3.03 -5.60
C GLU A 530 -20.15 3.48 -6.53
N GLN A 531 -19.85 3.65 -7.82
CA GLN A 531 -20.82 4.14 -8.79
C GLN A 531 -22.06 3.25 -8.91
N ILE A 532 -21.90 1.93 -8.78
CA ILE A 532 -23.03 0.98 -8.88
C ILE A 532 -24.14 1.22 -7.85
N ASP A 533 -23.84 1.89 -6.73
CA ASP A 533 -24.84 2.22 -5.70
C ASP A 533 -25.56 3.56 -5.96
N HIS A 534 -25.18 4.29 -7.02
CA HIS A 534 -25.59 5.67 -7.25
C HIS A 534 -25.90 5.93 -8.73
N LYS A 535 -26.95 6.73 -8.99
CA LYS A 535 -27.28 7.16 -10.36
C LYS A 535 -26.44 8.35 -10.81
N ASP A 536 -26.17 9.26 -9.88
CA ASP A 536 -25.35 10.45 -10.10
C ASP A 536 -23.85 10.11 -10.06
N LYS A 537 -23.04 11.00 -10.62
CA LYS A 537 -21.57 10.88 -10.60
C LYS A 537 -21.06 11.06 -9.17
N ILE A 538 -20.51 10.01 -8.58
CA ILE A 538 -20.12 10.04 -7.17
C ILE A 538 -18.94 10.98 -6.90
N LEU A 539 -18.12 11.27 -7.92
CA LEU A 539 -17.01 12.23 -7.81
C LEU A 539 -17.48 13.68 -7.63
N ASP A 540 -18.74 13.96 -7.99
CA ASP A 540 -19.37 15.28 -7.86
C ASP A 540 -20.22 15.39 -6.58
N MET A 541 -20.32 14.30 -5.80
CA MET A 541 -21.11 14.28 -4.57
C MET A 541 -20.42 15.01 -3.42
N VAL A 542 -21.20 15.76 -2.67
CA VAL A 542 -20.81 16.49 -1.47
C VAL A 542 -21.51 15.85 -0.28
N LEU A 543 -20.78 15.61 0.80
CA LEU A 543 -21.35 15.13 2.06
C LEU A 543 -21.18 16.19 3.14
N PRO A 544 -22.23 17.00 3.41
CA PRO A 544 -22.23 17.95 4.51
C PRO A 544 -21.82 17.31 5.85
N THR A 545 -21.10 18.06 6.68
CA THR A 545 -20.53 17.54 7.95
C THR A 545 -21.59 17.08 8.95
N ASP A 546 -22.79 17.68 8.88
CA ASP A 546 -23.95 17.40 9.72
C ASP A 546 -24.95 16.44 9.08
N ALA A 547 -24.72 16.00 7.83
CA ALA A 547 -25.62 15.08 7.14
C ALA A 547 -25.79 13.79 7.96
N PRO A 548 -27.02 13.35 8.28
CA PRO A 548 -27.21 12.15 9.06
C PRO A 548 -26.86 10.91 8.22
N LEU A 549 -26.05 10.02 8.79
CA LEU A 549 -25.77 8.69 8.26
C LEU A 549 -26.24 7.64 9.26
N LYS A 550 -26.77 6.52 8.77
CA LYS A 550 -27.22 5.39 9.58
C LYS A 550 -26.53 4.10 9.13
N PRO A 551 -26.01 3.29 10.08
CA PRO A 551 -25.48 1.98 9.75
C PRO A 551 -26.62 0.98 9.55
N GLU A 552 -26.51 0.15 8.53
CA GLU A 552 -27.46 -0.94 8.25
C GLU A 552 -26.67 -2.18 7.80
N PHE A 553 -26.89 -3.32 8.48
CA PHE A 553 -26.26 -4.57 8.06
C PHE A 553 -27.03 -5.20 6.90
N ASP A 554 -26.39 -5.31 5.75
CA ASP A 554 -26.92 -5.97 4.56
C ASP A 554 -26.24 -7.33 4.38
N LYS A 555 -26.97 -8.39 4.76
CA LYS A 555 -26.50 -9.79 4.67
C LYS A 555 -26.34 -10.31 3.24
N ASN A 556 -26.98 -9.68 2.26
CA ASN A 556 -27.03 -10.15 0.87
C ASN A 556 -26.02 -9.40 -0.02
N LEU A 557 -25.42 -8.33 0.48
CA LEU A 557 -24.43 -7.53 -0.23
C LEU A 557 -23.01 -7.92 0.20
N LEU A 558 -22.15 -8.21 -0.77
CA LEU A 558 -20.69 -8.34 -0.57
C LEU A 558 -20.29 -9.31 0.57
N GLY A 559 -21.03 -10.42 0.69
CA GLY A 559 -20.78 -11.44 1.73
C GLY A 559 -21.23 -11.04 3.14
N GLY A 560 -22.04 -9.98 3.28
CA GLY A 560 -22.53 -9.46 4.56
C GLY A 560 -21.69 -8.29 5.05
N VAL A 561 -22.20 -7.08 4.85
CA VAL A 561 -21.51 -5.84 5.26
C VAL A 561 -22.45 -4.85 5.93
N THR A 562 -21.93 -4.07 6.89
CA THR A 562 -22.64 -2.87 7.35
C THR A 562 -22.39 -1.75 6.36
N VAL A 563 -23.44 -1.31 5.66
CA VAL A 563 -23.44 -0.11 4.81
C VAL A 563 -23.83 1.13 5.62
N LEU A 564 -23.44 2.31 5.15
CA LEU A 564 -23.87 3.58 5.74
C LEU A 564 -24.77 4.30 4.74
N LYS A 565 -26.03 4.57 5.12
CA LYS A 565 -27.02 5.24 4.26
C LYS A 565 -27.39 6.62 4.79
N GLY A 566 -27.71 7.54 3.90
CA GLY A 566 -28.24 8.85 4.24
C GLY A 566 -28.56 9.69 3.00
N SER A 567 -28.37 10.99 3.11
CA SER A 567 -28.49 11.94 2.00
C SER A 567 -27.18 12.71 1.80
N ALA A 568 -26.77 12.83 0.56
CA ALA A 568 -25.68 13.69 0.10
C ALA A 568 -26.26 14.78 -0.81
N GLN A 569 -25.39 15.67 -1.28
CA GLN A 569 -25.74 16.71 -2.23
C GLN A 569 -24.98 16.50 -3.53
N VAL A 570 -25.61 16.81 -4.65
CA VAL A 570 -24.94 17.00 -5.94
C VAL A 570 -25.13 18.46 -6.34
N VAL A 571 -24.03 19.10 -6.70
CA VAL A 571 -24.05 20.46 -7.23
C VAL A 571 -23.78 20.35 -8.72
N PRO A 572 -24.74 20.71 -9.59
CA PRO A 572 -24.51 20.68 -11.03
C PRO A 572 -23.39 21.67 -11.39
N GLN A 573 -22.75 21.44 -12.55
CA GLN A 573 -21.83 22.43 -13.09
C GLN A 573 -22.54 23.79 -13.21
N PHE A 574 -21.88 24.82 -12.67
CA PHE A 574 -22.40 26.17 -12.63
C PHE A 574 -21.69 27.03 -13.69
N ASP A 575 -22.46 27.75 -14.50
CA ASP A 575 -21.92 28.67 -15.48
C ASP A 575 -21.57 30.02 -14.83
N TRP A 576 -20.28 30.27 -14.63
CA TRP A 576 -19.76 31.47 -13.97
C TRP A 576 -19.54 32.65 -14.92
N ARG A 577 -19.70 32.48 -16.25
CA ARG A 577 -19.27 33.48 -17.25
C ARG A 577 -19.84 34.89 -17.03
N ASN A 578 -21.08 34.96 -16.58
CA ASN A 578 -21.80 36.22 -16.33
C ASN A 578 -22.21 36.42 -14.86
N GLN A 579 -21.58 35.68 -13.94
CA GLN A 579 -21.91 35.77 -12.51
C GLN A 579 -20.64 35.73 -11.68
N LEU A 580 -20.34 36.84 -10.99
CA LEU A 580 -19.22 36.91 -10.07
C LEU A 580 -19.51 36.23 -8.73
N TYR A 581 -20.76 36.32 -8.25
CA TYR A 581 -21.23 35.71 -7.01
C TYR A 581 -22.57 35.03 -7.24
N SER A 582 -22.69 33.77 -6.84
CA SER A 582 -23.93 33.01 -6.95
C SER A 582 -24.00 31.90 -5.91
N GLN A 583 -25.20 31.37 -5.69
CA GLN A 583 -25.46 30.20 -4.87
C GLN A 583 -25.97 29.08 -5.78
N PRO A 584 -25.08 28.20 -6.30
CA PRO A 584 -25.50 27.09 -7.14
C PRO A 584 -26.54 26.22 -6.41
N PRO A 585 -27.62 25.81 -7.08
CA PRO A 585 -28.62 24.94 -6.46
C PRO A 585 -28.00 23.57 -6.18
N ALA A 586 -28.09 23.10 -4.93
CA ALA A 586 -27.67 21.75 -4.55
C ALA A 586 -28.90 20.84 -4.49
N THR A 587 -28.83 19.67 -5.15
CA THR A 587 -29.90 18.68 -5.11
C THR A 587 -29.54 17.59 -4.11
N GLN A 588 -30.47 17.22 -3.24
CA GLN A 588 -30.30 16.10 -2.32
C GLN A 588 -30.43 14.77 -3.07
N VAL A 589 -29.48 13.87 -2.85
CA VAL A 589 -29.44 12.54 -3.46
C VAL A 589 -29.16 11.47 -2.40
N PRO A 590 -29.72 10.25 -2.53
CA PRO A 590 -29.40 9.17 -1.62
C PRO A 590 -27.92 8.79 -1.74
N ILE A 591 -27.27 8.56 -0.59
CA ILE A 591 -25.89 8.06 -0.50
C ILE A 591 -25.87 6.70 0.17
N LYS A 592 -25.06 5.79 -0.35
CA LYS A 592 -24.73 4.51 0.27
C LYS A 592 -23.22 4.29 0.23
N ALA A 593 -22.59 4.27 1.40
CA ALA A 593 -21.18 3.93 1.52
C ALA A 593 -21.00 2.47 1.95
N ILE A 594 -20.03 1.79 1.35
CA ILE A 594 -19.60 0.43 1.68
C ILE A 594 -18.21 0.44 2.30
N PRO A 595 -17.79 -0.58 3.07
CA PRO A 595 -16.40 -0.67 3.54
C PRO A 595 -15.42 -0.64 2.37
N TYR A 596 -14.34 0.16 2.50
CA TYR A 596 -13.34 0.37 1.45
C TYR A 596 -12.80 -0.95 0.91
N TYR A 597 -12.47 -1.92 1.77
CA TYR A 597 -11.92 -3.20 1.32
C TYR A 597 -12.83 -3.94 0.31
N ALA A 598 -14.14 -3.68 0.33
CA ALA A 598 -15.12 -4.43 -0.45
C ALA A 598 -15.34 -3.88 -1.86
N TRP A 599 -14.75 -2.73 -2.20
CA TRP A 599 -14.84 -2.14 -3.53
C TRP A 599 -14.27 -3.06 -4.61
N ASP A 600 -14.64 -2.85 -5.88
CA ASP A 600 -14.19 -3.61 -7.06
C ASP A 600 -14.52 -5.12 -6.98
N ASN A 601 -15.64 -5.46 -6.33
CA ASN A 601 -16.21 -6.82 -6.31
C ASN A 601 -17.49 -6.94 -7.14
N ARG A 602 -17.93 -5.84 -7.75
CA ARG A 602 -19.19 -5.70 -8.52
C ARG A 602 -18.87 -5.12 -9.90
N GLU A 603 -19.78 -4.34 -10.48
CA GLU A 603 -19.60 -3.74 -11.79
C GLU A 603 -18.53 -2.63 -11.77
N PRO A 604 -17.73 -2.48 -12.86
CA PRO A 604 -16.82 -1.36 -13.03
C PRO A 604 -17.51 0.00 -12.90
N GLY A 605 -16.84 0.94 -12.23
CA GLY A 605 -17.33 2.30 -12.09
C GLY A 605 -16.48 3.13 -11.15
N GLN A 606 -16.84 4.41 -11.00
CA GLN A 606 -16.14 5.32 -10.11
C GLN A 606 -16.11 4.79 -8.67
N MET A 607 -15.05 5.14 -7.94
CA MET A 607 -14.94 4.94 -6.49
C MET A 607 -14.34 6.19 -5.84
N VAL A 608 -14.78 6.57 -4.63
CA VAL A 608 -14.17 7.67 -3.87
C VAL A 608 -14.27 7.45 -2.36
N VAL A 609 -13.18 7.76 -1.64
CA VAL A 609 -13.08 7.74 -0.18
C VAL A 609 -13.19 9.15 0.43
N TRP A 610 -12.57 10.15 -0.21
CA TRP A 610 -12.54 11.55 0.27
C TRP A 610 -13.67 12.39 -0.36
N LEU A 611 -14.70 12.66 0.43
CA LEU A 611 -15.86 13.43 -0.01
C LEU A 611 -15.74 14.91 0.40
N PRO A 612 -16.00 15.87 -0.51
CA PRO A 612 -16.15 17.27 -0.14
C PRO A 612 -17.17 17.47 0.98
N CYS A 613 -16.82 18.30 1.97
CA CYS A 613 -17.71 18.66 3.08
C CYS A 613 -18.68 19.80 2.74
N ALA A 614 -18.37 20.54 1.67
CA ALA A 614 -19.17 21.62 1.14
C ALA A 614 -19.06 21.59 -0.40
N PRO A 615 -20.01 22.19 -1.12
CA PRO A 615 -19.87 22.48 -2.54
C PRO A 615 -18.49 23.07 -2.84
N LEU A 616 -17.67 22.34 -3.58
CA LEU A 616 -16.48 22.93 -4.17
C LEU A 616 -16.96 23.73 -5.38
N PRO A 617 -16.79 25.05 -5.41
CA PRO A 617 -17.08 25.80 -6.63
C PRO A 617 -16.21 25.20 -7.73
N ALA A 618 -16.83 24.86 -8.87
CA ALA A 618 -16.06 24.52 -10.05
C ALA A 618 -15.10 25.69 -10.33
N PRO A 619 -13.81 25.42 -10.67
CA PRO A 619 -12.91 26.50 -11.03
C PRO A 619 -13.54 27.33 -12.16
N PRO A 620 -13.36 28.66 -12.19
CA PRO A 620 -13.82 29.47 -13.30
C PRO A 620 -13.31 28.86 -14.61
N GLY A 621 -14.20 28.67 -15.57
CA GLY A 621 -13.85 28.07 -16.85
C GLY A 621 -14.63 28.71 -17.99
N GLY A 622 -14.03 28.69 -19.17
CA GLY A 622 -14.62 29.18 -20.40
C GLY A 622 -15.48 28.12 -21.09
N LEU A 623 -15.73 28.34 -22.38
CA LEU A 623 -16.57 27.48 -23.21
C LEU A 623 -16.13 26.01 -23.21
N GLU A 624 -14.84 25.73 -23.08
CA GLU A 624 -14.29 24.36 -23.05
C GLU A 624 -14.97 23.47 -22.00
N ARG A 625 -15.34 24.02 -20.84
CA ARG A 625 -15.98 23.25 -19.76
C ARG A 625 -17.27 22.58 -20.20
N MET A 626 -18.05 23.29 -21.02
CA MET A 626 -19.34 22.86 -21.54
C MET A 626 -19.23 21.91 -22.74
N ALA A 627 -18.02 21.74 -23.30
CA ALA A 627 -17.82 20.92 -24.48
C ALA A 627 -17.80 19.42 -24.13
N ALA A 628 -18.37 18.57 -24.99
CA ALA A 628 -18.00 17.16 -25.02
C ALA A 628 -16.59 17.01 -25.62
N VAL A 629 -15.77 16.14 -25.02
CA VAL A 629 -14.41 15.87 -25.49
C VAL A 629 -14.35 14.57 -26.26
N LYS A 630 -13.71 14.58 -27.42
CA LYS A 630 -13.40 13.37 -28.19
C LYS A 630 -11.92 13.35 -28.57
N LEU A 631 -11.29 12.20 -28.38
CA LEU A 631 -9.92 11.95 -28.81
C LEU A 631 -9.92 11.11 -30.08
N SER A 632 -8.96 11.38 -30.97
CA SER A 632 -8.61 10.51 -32.10
C SER A 632 -8.27 9.08 -31.68
N ASN A 633 -7.60 8.95 -30.53
CA ASN A 633 -7.32 7.69 -29.87
C ASN A 633 -7.43 7.88 -28.36
N SER A 634 -8.11 6.95 -27.68
CA SER A 634 -8.26 6.94 -26.23
C SER A 634 -7.76 5.60 -25.70
N THR A 635 -6.86 5.63 -24.73
CA THR A 635 -6.54 4.46 -23.90
C THR A 635 -7.25 4.61 -22.55
N ASP A 636 -7.32 3.55 -21.74
CA ASP A 636 -7.91 3.61 -20.39
C ASP A 636 -7.18 4.59 -19.45
N LEU A 637 -5.95 4.96 -19.81
CA LEU A 637 -5.10 5.91 -19.10
C LEU A 637 -5.23 7.35 -19.64
N ALA A 638 -5.65 7.53 -20.90
CA ALA A 638 -5.82 8.85 -21.51
C ALA A 638 -7.06 9.56 -20.94
N ARG A 639 -6.87 10.58 -20.11
CA ARG A 639 -7.97 11.33 -19.49
C ARG A 639 -8.34 12.54 -20.34
N GLY A 640 -9.15 12.33 -21.37
CA GLY A 640 -9.56 13.40 -22.30
C GLY A 640 -10.16 14.64 -21.62
N ASN A 641 -10.89 14.51 -20.51
CA ASN A 641 -11.43 15.67 -19.79
C ASN A 641 -10.40 16.43 -18.93
N ALA A 642 -9.17 15.93 -18.77
CA ALA A 642 -8.13 16.59 -17.99
C ALA A 642 -7.71 17.94 -18.62
N ILE A 643 -7.80 18.07 -19.95
CA ILE A 643 -7.46 19.30 -20.68
C ILE A 643 -8.40 20.49 -20.42
N LYS A 644 -9.43 20.29 -19.60
CA LYS A 644 -10.42 21.31 -19.25
C LYS A 644 -10.81 21.17 -17.80
N ASP A 645 -9.90 20.71 -16.94
CA ASP A 645 -10.18 20.51 -15.52
C ASP A 645 -9.91 21.79 -14.69
N GLY A 646 -9.23 22.76 -15.30
CA GLY A 646 -8.92 24.10 -14.81
C GLY A 646 -8.09 24.10 -13.54
N LYS A 647 -7.32 23.03 -13.29
CA LYS A 647 -6.35 22.99 -12.21
C LYS A 647 -5.20 23.92 -12.52
N GLU A 648 -4.61 24.46 -11.46
CA GLU A 648 -3.42 25.29 -11.58
C GLU A 648 -2.24 24.46 -12.11
N ILE A 649 -1.59 24.97 -13.17
CA ILE A 649 -0.45 24.31 -13.80
C ILE A 649 0.83 24.86 -13.18
N ALA A 650 1.48 24.06 -12.34
CA ALA A 650 2.74 24.44 -11.69
C ALA A 650 3.97 24.34 -12.62
N GLY A 651 3.84 23.71 -13.79
CA GLY A 651 4.87 23.59 -14.82
C GLY A 651 4.61 22.40 -15.76
N SER A 652 5.23 22.40 -16.94
CA SER A 652 5.03 21.36 -17.96
C SER A 652 5.43 19.97 -17.47
N ASN A 653 6.41 19.87 -16.57
CA ASN A 653 6.93 18.60 -16.04
C ASN A 653 6.26 18.08 -14.77
N LYS A 654 5.24 18.79 -14.26
CA LYS A 654 4.51 18.34 -13.08
C LYS A 654 3.45 17.35 -13.50
N HIS A 655 3.46 16.16 -12.89
CA HIS A 655 2.44 15.14 -13.17
C HIS A 655 1.13 15.54 -12.49
N PRO A 656 0.06 15.82 -13.26
CA PRO A 656 -1.25 16.04 -12.68
C PRO A 656 -1.86 14.69 -12.27
N GLY A 657 -2.89 14.72 -11.41
CA GLY A 657 -3.61 13.51 -11.01
C GLY A 657 -4.34 12.82 -12.18
N ASP A 658 -4.80 13.59 -13.16
CA ASP A 658 -5.37 13.14 -14.43
C ASP A 658 -4.66 13.87 -15.58
N LEU A 659 -4.28 13.15 -16.64
CA LEU A 659 -3.58 13.71 -17.80
C LEU A 659 -4.20 13.24 -19.10
N CYS A 660 -4.39 14.15 -20.05
CA CYS A 660 -4.71 13.79 -21.42
C CYS A 660 -3.42 13.51 -22.20
N HIS A 661 -3.28 12.29 -22.71
CA HIS A 661 -2.11 11.89 -23.49
C HIS A 661 -2.48 10.84 -24.55
N PHE A 662 -1.57 10.63 -25.51
CA PHE A 662 -1.76 9.68 -26.61
C PHE A 662 -0.91 8.41 -26.48
N TRP A 663 -0.20 8.22 -25.36
CA TRP A 663 0.68 7.07 -25.16
C TRP A 663 -0.12 5.75 -25.26
N PRO A 664 0.41 4.70 -25.93
CA PRO A 664 1.78 4.54 -26.43
C PRO A 664 2.01 4.99 -27.89
N ARG A 665 1.10 5.76 -28.49
CA ARG A 665 1.22 6.22 -29.88
C ARG A 665 2.43 7.16 -30.03
N LYS A 666 3.16 7.02 -31.14
CA LYS A 666 4.39 7.77 -31.45
C LYS A 666 4.43 8.08 -32.95
N GLY A 667 4.89 9.27 -33.34
CA GLY A 667 5.04 9.69 -34.74
C GLY A 667 3.74 9.83 -35.57
N THR A 668 2.57 9.58 -34.97
CA THR A 668 1.26 9.62 -35.63
C THR A 668 0.65 11.02 -35.64
N ASP A 669 -0.43 11.18 -36.41
CA ASP A 669 -1.29 12.36 -36.35
C ASP A 669 -2.42 12.06 -35.39
N GLU A 670 -2.59 12.89 -34.37
CA GLU A 670 -3.62 12.73 -33.35
C GLU A 670 -4.39 14.05 -33.21
N TYR A 671 -5.64 13.98 -32.79
CA TYR A 671 -6.45 15.14 -32.48
C TYR A 671 -7.21 14.99 -31.15
N VAL A 672 -7.59 16.14 -30.59
CA VAL A 672 -8.63 16.27 -29.58
C VAL A 672 -9.68 17.29 -30.04
N GLU A 673 -10.94 17.02 -29.76
CA GLU A 673 -12.09 17.81 -30.17
C GLU A 673 -12.90 18.27 -28.97
N TYR A 674 -13.33 19.52 -29.03
CA TYR A 674 -14.45 20.05 -28.29
C TYR A 674 -15.66 20.14 -29.20
N THR A 675 -16.81 19.69 -28.70
CA THR A 675 -18.10 19.83 -29.38
C THR A 675 -19.15 20.35 -28.42
N TRP A 676 -19.98 21.28 -28.89
CA TRP A 676 -21.06 21.89 -28.14
C TRP A 676 -22.40 21.55 -28.78
N THR A 677 -23.45 21.48 -27.97
CA THR A 677 -24.82 21.24 -28.46
C THR A 677 -25.44 22.46 -29.15
N LYS A 678 -24.88 23.66 -28.93
CA LYS A 678 -25.27 24.92 -29.57
C LYS A 678 -24.03 25.62 -30.14
N PRO A 679 -24.14 26.40 -31.23
CA PRO A 679 -23.03 27.21 -31.72
C PRO A 679 -22.52 28.16 -30.64
N GLN A 680 -21.21 28.24 -30.48
CA GLN A 680 -20.51 29.17 -29.58
C GLN A 680 -19.73 30.19 -30.41
N SER A 681 -19.62 31.42 -29.92
CA SER A 681 -18.78 32.46 -30.51
C SER A 681 -17.36 32.34 -29.95
N ILE A 682 -16.38 32.01 -30.79
CA ILE A 682 -15.00 31.70 -30.39
C ILE A 682 -14.03 32.60 -31.15
N LYS A 683 -13.17 33.35 -30.44
CA LYS A 683 -12.15 34.23 -31.05
C LYS A 683 -10.71 33.77 -30.81
N GLY A 684 -10.52 32.65 -30.12
CA GLY A 684 -9.18 32.13 -29.87
C GLY A 684 -9.15 30.92 -28.96
N THR A 685 -7.94 30.47 -28.64
CA THR A 685 -7.68 29.34 -27.76
C THR A 685 -6.30 29.42 -27.11
N LYS A 686 -6.12 28.76 -25.96
CA LYS A 686 -4.82 28.61 -25.30
C LYS A 686 -4.52 27.15 -25.04
N VAL A 687 -3.31 26.69 -25.29
CA VAL A 687 -2.86 25.33 -24.95
C VAL A 687 -1.63 25.37 -24.04
N TYR A 688 -1.55 24.41 -23.12
CA TYR A 688 -0.40 24.19 -22.27
C TYR A 688 0.07 22.73 -22.40
N TRP A 689 1.31 22.52 -22.80
CA TRP A 689 1.86 21.19 -23.08
C TRP A 689 2.44 20.53 -21.83
N PHE A 690 2.27 19.21 -21.75
CA PHE A 690 2.91 18.36 -20.74
C PHE A 690 4.23 17.78 -21.27
N ASP A 691 5.20 17.61 -20.37
CA ASP A 691 6.51 17.05 -20.69
C ASP A 691 7.07 16.24 -19.51
N ASP A 692 7.08 14.91 -19.61
CA ASP A 692 7.67 14.03 -18.59
C ASP A 692 9.12 13.62 -18.92
N THR A 693 9.88 14.52 -19.55
CA THR A 693 11.30 14.27 -19.89
C THR A 693 12.08 13.76 -18.68
N GLY A 694 12.70 12.58 -18.85
CA GLY A 694 13.49 11.91 -17.82
C GLY A 694 12.75 10.80 -17.06
N PHE A 695 11.42 10.71 -17.18
CA PHE A 695 10.61 9.70 -16.49
C PHE A 695 9.66 8.96 -17.42
N GLY A 696 9.06 9.64 -18.40
CA GLY A 696 8.10 9.05 -19.32
C GLY A 696 8.35 9.39 -20.79
N GLU A 697 7.34 9.10 -21.60
CA GLU A 697 7.42 9.15 -23.06
C GLU A 697 6.51 10.21 -23.71
N CYS A 698 5.98 11.16 -22.94
CA CYS A 698 5.16 12.26 -23.44
C CYS A 698 5.96 13.56 -23.57
N ARG A 699 5.98 14.13 -24.78
CA ARG A 699 6.61 15.41 -25.12
C ARG A 699 5.59 16.34 -25.78
N PRO A 700 5.86 17.64 -25.88
CA PRO A 700 5.09 18.52 -26.77
C PRO A 700 5.12 18.01 -28.23
N PRO A 701 4.09 18.32 -29.03
CA PRO A 701 4.00 17.84 -30.40
C PRO A 701 5.12 18.40 -31.28
N ALA A 702 5.42 17.72 -32.39
CA ALA A 702 6.33 18.26 -33.41
C ALA A 702 5.72 19.49 -34.11
N LYS A 703 4.41 19.44 -34.35
CA LYS A 703 3.59 20.50 -34.94
C LYS A 703 2.16 20.38 -34.45
N TRP A 704 1.42 21.48 -34.41
CA TRP A 704 0.00 21.46 -34.11
C TRP A 704 -0.73 22.58 -34.83
N GLU A 705 -2.05 22.43 -34.97
CA GLU A 705 -2.94 23.41 -35.55
C GLU A 705 -4.34 23.30 -34.94
N VAL A 706 -5.17 24.33 -35.15
CA VAL A 706 -6.56 24.35 -34.67
C VAL A 706 -7.52 24.49 -35.85
N GLN A 707 -8.61 23.74 -35.79
CA GLN A 707 -9.69 23.76 -36.77
C GLN A 707 -11.03 24.05 -36.07
N TYR A 708 -11.95 24.68 -36.78
CA TYR A 708 -13.34 24.87 -36.35
C TYR A 708 -14.29 24.08 -37.25
N LEU A 709 -15.45 23.71 -36.71
CA LEU A 709 -16.46 22.94 -37.44
C LEU A 709 -17.40 23.90 -38.18
N ASP A 710 -17.48 23.77 -39.50
CA ASP A 710 -18.35 24.58 -40.36
C ASP A 710 -19.11 23.68 -41.34
N GLY A 711 -20.44 23.67 -41.27
CA GLY A 711 -21.29 22.83 -42.13
C GLY A 711 -20.95 21.33 -42.06
N GLY A 712 -20.48 20.83 -40.91
CA GLY A 712 -20.05 19.43 -40.74
C GLY A 712 -18.62 19.13 -41.23
N THR A 713 -17.91 20.11 -41.77
CA THR A 713 -16.53 19.99 -42.24
C THR A 713 -15.58 20.75 -41.33
N TRP A 714 -14.45 20.15 -40.98
CA TRP A 714 -13.42 20.82 -40.19
C TRP A 714 -12.54 21.70 -41.08
N LYS A 715 -12.42 22.98 -40.72
CA LYS A 715 -11.64 23.98 -41.46
C LYS A 715 -10.57 24.60 -40.54
N PRO A 716 -9.35 24.87 -41.03
CA PRO A 716 -8.34 25.59 -40.25
C PRO A 716 -8.86 26.95 -39.77
N VAL A 717 -8.53 27.33 -38.54
CA VAL A 717 -8.88 28.67 -38.05
C VAL A 717 -8.08 29.73 -38.81
N PRO A 718 -8.71 30.86 -39.20
CA PRO A 718 -8.03 31.92 -39.94
C PRO A 718 -7.17 32.78 -39.01
N THR A 719 -5.99 32.28 -38.64
CA THR A 719 -5.04 32.97 -37.75
C THR A 719 -3.75 33.40 -38.47
N LYS A 720 -3.11 34.45 -37.95
CA LYS A 720 -1.73 34.84 -38.32
C LYS A 720 -0.72 34.48 -37.22
N ASP A 721 -1.19 33.94 -36.10
CA ASP A 721 -0.35 33.58 -34.96
C ASP A 721 0.47 32.33 -35.27
N VAL A 722 1.62 32.21 -34.60
CA VAL A 722 2.52 31.08 -34.77
C VAL A 722 2.13 29.97 -33.79
N TYR A 723 1.89 28.76 -34.30
CA TYR A 723 1.71 27.55 -33.51
C TYR A 723 3.02 27.09 -32.86
N ALA A 724 3.47 27.85 -31.86
CA ALA A 724 4.70 27.59 -31.13
C ALA A 724 4.59 26.31 -30.29
N VAL A 725 5.73 25.65 -30.05
CA VAL A 725 5.83 24.49 -29.17
C VAL A 725 6.83 24.83 -28.07
N THR A 726 6.32 25.34 -26.96
CA THR A 726 7.15 25.80 -25.83
C THR A 726 6.62 25.26 -24.52
N LEU A 727 7.52 24.96 -23.59
CA LEU A 727 7.22 24.51 -22.24
C LEU A 727 7.00 25.68 -21.28
N ASP A 728 6.37 25.37 -20.15
CA ASP A 728 6.20 26.24 -18.98
C ASP A 728 5.43 27.54 -19.23
N LYS A 729 4.59 27.58 -20.28
CA LYS A 729 3.70 28.71 -20.56
C LYS A 729 2.54 28.32 -21.46
N TRP A 730 1.49 29.15 -21.40
CA TRP A 730 0.38 29.12 -22.33
C TRP A 730 0.80 29.58 -23.72
N ILE A 731 0.34 28.86 -24.74
CA ILE A 731 0.44 29.29 -26.14
C ILE A 731 -0.95 29.69 -26.60
N GLU A 732 -1.11 30.97 -26.88
CA GLU A 732 -2.38 31.59 -27.28
C GLU A 732 -2.44 31.74 -28.79
N ILE A 733 -3.57 31.37 -29.38
CA ILE A 733 -3.89 31.52 -30.79
C ILE A 733 -5.20 32.30 -30.89
N THR A 734 -5.16 33.44 -31.57
CA THR A 734 -6.30 34.33 -31.79
C THR A 734 -6.70 34.31 -33.26
N PHE A 735 -7.99 34.50 -33.53
CA PHE A 735 -8.54 34.54 -34.87
C PHE A 735 -9.87 35.33 -34.88
N PRO A 736 -10.32 35.86 -36.04
CA PRO A 736 -11.64 36.47 -36.16
C PRO A 736 -12.73 35.54 -35.62
N THR A 737 -13.71 36.08 -34.89
CA THR A 737 -14.76 35.30 -34.22
C THR A 737 -15.40 34.31 -35.17
N GLN A 738 -15.35 33.02 -34.81
CA GLN A 738 -16.02 31.93 -35.49
C GLN A 738 -17.21 31.47 -34.66
N LYS A 739 -18.40 31.44 -35.27
CA LYS A 739 -19.59 30.84 -34.67
C LYS A 739 -19.66 29.37 -35.06
N THR A 740 -19.38 28.47 -34.12
CA THR A 740 -19.18 27.04 -34.42
C THR A 740 -19.69 26.13 -33.31
N THR A 741 -20.06 24.89 -33.66
CA THR A 741 -20.38 23.82 -32.69
C THR A 741 -19.18 22.93 -32.37
N GLY A 742 -18.00 23.17 -32.95
CA GLY A 742 -16.84 22.35 -32.65
C GLY A 742 -15.50 23.04 -32.89
N LEU A 743 -14.53 22.69 -32.04
CA LEU A 743 -13.13 23.09 -32.17
C LEU A 743 -12.28 21.82 -32.10
N ARG A 744 -11.24 21.72 -32.93
CA ARG A 744 -10.35 20.56 -32.99
C ARG A 744 -8.91 21.01 -32.93
N LEU A 745 -8.15 20.48 -31.98
CA LEU A 745 -6.71 20.62 -31.87
C LEU A 745 -6.05 19.39 -32.52
N ILE A 746 -5.28 19.60 -33.58
CA ILE A 746 -4.57 18.53 -34.31
C ILE A 746 -3.09 18.64 -33.99
N MET A 747 -2.45 17.49 -33.79
CA MET A 747 -1.08 17.37 -33.34
C MET A 747 -0.34 16.31 -34.16
N LYS A 748 0.83 16.67 -34.67
CA LYS A 748 1.82 15.71 -35.16
C LYS A 748 2.71 15.28 -34.00
N LEU A 749 2.67 14.02 -33.62
CA LEU A 749 3.58 13.47 -32.60
C LEU A 749 5.01 13.42 -33.13
N GLN A 750 5.98 13.56 -32.24
CA GLN A 750 7.38 13.35 -32.59
C GLN A 750 7.65 11.86 -32.88
N PRO A 751 8.64 11.51 -33.72
CA PRO A 751 8.85 10.13 -34.17
C PRO A 751 8.90 9.07 -33.07
N ASN A 752 9.52 9.40 -31.94
CA ASN A 752 9.76 8.47 -30.83
C ASN A 752 8.97 8.79 -29.56
N TRP A 753 8.09 9.79 -29.59
CA TRP A 753 7.43 10.30 -28.40
C TRP A 753 5.93 10.47 -28.61
N SER A 754 5.18 10.23 -27.53
CA SER A 754 3.76 10.57 -27.42
C SER A 754 3.60 12.06 -27.11
N VAL A 755 2.36 12.55 -27.16
CA VAL A 755 1.99 13.90 -26.71
C VAL A 755 1.16 13.83 -25.44
N GLY A 756 1.41 14.77 -24.52
CA GLY A 756 0.57 15.06 -23.37
C GLY A 756 0.12 16.53 -23.36
N ILE A 757 -1.09 16.76 -22.88
CA ILE A 757 -1.72 18.07 -22.79
C ILE A 757 -2.12 18.30 -21.34
N HIS A 758 -1.66 19.40 -20.75
CA HIS A 758 -2.13 19.83 -19.43
C HIS A 758 -3.53 20.42 -19.55
N GLU A 759 -3.68 21.48 -20.35
CA GLU A 759 -4.92 22.22 -20.50
C GLU A 759 -5.07 22.80 -21.91
N TRP A 760 -6.32 22.94 -22.35
CA TRP A 760 -6.73 23.54 -23.61
C TRP A 760 -7.99 24.39 -23.41
N LEU A 761 -7.81 25.72 -23.39
CA LEU A 761 -8.87 26.69 -23.10
C LEU A 761 -9.42 27.34 -24.37
N VAL A 762 -10.68 27.77 -24.33
CA VAL A 762 -11.34 28.47 -25.43
C VAL A 762 -11.54 29.94 -25.04
N ILE A 763 -11.16 30.86 -25.93
CA ILE A 763 -11.36 32.30 -25.75
C ILE A 763 -12.68 32.69 -26.43
N GLU A 764 -13.63 33.12 -25.62
CA GLU A 764 -14.97 33.51 -26.06
C GLU A 764 -14.93 34.81 -26.89
N GLY A 765 -15.64 34.79 -28.01
CA GLY A 765 -15.93 35.96 -28.83
C GLY A 765 -17.11 36.73 -28.26
N GLU A 766 -17.16 38.04 -28.53
CA GLU A 766 -18.38 38.80 -28.29
C GLU A 766 -19.44 38.35 -29.33
N ASP A 767 -20.67 38.14 -28.89
CA ASP A 767 -21.79 37.99 -29.81
C ASP A 767 -22.03 39.37 -30.45
N GLU A 768 -22.01 39.45 -31.78
CA GLU A 768 -22.52 40.64 -32.48
C GLU A 768 -24.05 40.65 -32.26
N ASP A 769 -24.51 41.56 -31.39
CA ASP A 769 -25.94 41.85 -31.16
C ASP A 769 -26.68 42.28 -32.44
#